data_AF-A0A7V3UGB7-F1
#
_entry.id   AF-A0A7V3UGB7-F1
#
_cell.length_a   1.000
_cell.length_b   1.000
_cell.length_c   1.000
_cell.angle_alpha   90.00
_cell.angle_beta   90.00
_cell.angle_gamma   90.00
#
_symmetry.space_group_name_H-M   'P 1'
#
loop_
_entity.id
_entity.type
_entity.pdbx_description
1 polymer ?
#
loop_
_entity_poly.entity_id
_entity_poly.type
_entity_poly.pdbx_seq_one_letter_code
_entity_poly.pdbx_strand_id
1 'polypeptide(L)'
;MLPSLLVVAVQARRMGRRGLRAMISFAMKPGQRYFLGPCAQFIGLTWLFSLSERVLALILWISLLAGSFLSSATAAERCKEWTAKMVSVQGAVEVRSGEETQWEPVLLSDILCPGDVIRVGERSRAALVLPNESILRLDENTAATFPGLEKGRTSLLDLFLGAIHFISRAPQSLKVTTPFINAAVEGTEFFVKVEPDQATIFVFEGRVSATHPLGRLTLVGGQAAVAQPGQPPILRIPIRPRDAIQWALYYPPLRDYRPADFPGEAAWQAMVRRSIAFYRQGDLIKAFASLAEAPEGIQDPRFFIYRAVLLLTVGRVEGARADIERASNLDPNNGPAFGLRSIIAVVQNDKDGALSLARKAVEADPKSATARVALSYAQQAAFDLEGALASLKDAVKLDPQDSLAWARLAELWLSFGNLDKALKAAQKAVALNPRLARTQTVLGYAYLAQVKTRDAKKAFEEAIKLDQADPLPRLGSGLATIREGELKGGRREMEIAASLDPNTSLVRSYLGKGYYEEKRDKPARDQWAIAKELDPLDPTPWFYDAIRKQTVNRPVEALQDLERSIALNHNRAIYRSRLLLEEDLAARSASLGRIYSDLGFQQRALVEGWRSIHRDPGDYSAHRFLADSYAALPRHEIARVSELLQSQLLQPLNITPIQPQLAETNLFILSGAGPSQPSFNEFNPLFHRDRFALQVDGVAGENDTLGDDLIQSGVQGRFSYSVGQFHYETAGFRENNDQDQDIYNAFVQMRLSYQTSVQAEFRSRDFERGDLNLRFDPNNFSPTLRQEDQPDSVRLGFHHAFTPNSDILASAIYQSADFGTRVSIPMDGGFAALTDTLEDDGYTAEVQHLLRFEKFSLIGGVGRFHADRKRVVHFIPFFSNQTEESDIHHTNLYAYSQINYPASVTWTLGGSGDFFKGDIVERDQFNPKFGLTWTPFPTTTLRAAVFRALKRMLISNQTVEPTQVAGFNQFFDEDNGTGSWRYGIALDQKFPAHVYGGVEFSKRDLDVATVLVIRTVSQILETEREERLGRAYLYWTPQPWLALSAEYQYERFERDPRSPGVEAITRLRTHRLPLGINFFHPLGFIARLKATYIDQEGDFFLMGPTPSIVPGADQFWVVDASIGYRLPDRWGLLTLEARNLFNEPFKFQDTDPANPQVQPERLILARFTLSF
;
A
#
# COMPACT_ATOMS: atom_id res chain seq x y z
N MET A 1 28.76 28.89 -9.61
CA MET A 1 29.02 29.42 -10.96
C MET A 1 28.54 28.40 -11.99
N LEU A 2 27.28 28.48 -12.38
CA LEU A 2 26.78 28.46 -13.77
C LEU A 2 25.25 28.63 -13.66
N PRO A 3 24.62 29.52 -14.46
CA PRO A 3 23.36 30.16 -14.07
C PRO A 3 22.20 29.92 -15.07
N SER A 4 21.00 30.31 -14.62
CA SER A 4 19.89 30.92 -15.40
C SER A 4 19.07 30.13 -16.44
N LEU A 5 17.78 30.50 -16.50
CA LEU A 5 16.67 30.14 -17.41
C LEU A 5 15.76 29.02 -16.85
N LEU A 6 14.44 29.17 -16.67
CA LEU A 6 13.49 30.23 -17.02
C LEU A 6 12.21 29.98 -16.16
N VAL A 7 11.69 31.00 -15.48
CA VAL A 7 10.40 30.99 -14.76
C VAL A 7 9.66 32.28 -15.13
N VAL A 8 8.36 32.15 -15.44
CA VAL A 8 7.32 33.18 -15.65
C VAL A 8 7.38 33.99 -16.95
N ALA A 9 6.43 33.73 -17.87
CA ALA A 9 5.51 34.73 -18.44
C ALA A 9 4.72 34.16 -19.64
N VAL A 10 3.44 33.80 -19.47
CA VAL A 10 2.36 34.05 -20.46
C VAL A 10 1.03 34.19 -19.71
N GLN A 11 0.62 35.42 -19.40
CA GLN A 11 -0.80 35.77 -19.31
C GLN A 11 -0.89 37.30 -19.49
N ALA A 12 -1.11 37.70 -20.74
CA ALA A 12 -1.42 39.08 -21.09
C ALA A 12 -2.13 39.11 -22.44
N ARG A 13 -3.45 38.85 -22.45
CA ARG A 13 -4.41 39.42 -23.42
C ARG A 13 -5.85 39.06 -23.05
N ARG A 14 -6.54 39.97 -22.36
CA ARG A 14 -7.93 40.43 -22.57
C ARG A 14 -8.59 40.83 -21.25
N MET A 15 -8.44 42.09 -20.87
CA MET A 15 -9.56 42.83 -20.28
C MET A 15 -9.47 44.29 -20.73
N GLY A 16 -10.41 44.66 -21.60
CA GLY A 16 -10.63 46.03 -22.05
C GLY A 16 -11.50 46.79 -21.05
N ARG A 17 -10.90 47.78 -20.40
CA ARG A 17 -11.44 49.09 -19.98
C ARG A 17 -12.94 49.19 -19.62
N ARG A 18 -13.19 49.50 -18.34
CA ARG A 18 -14.01 50.63 -17.77
C ARG A 18 -13.84 50.54 -16.24
N GLY A 19 -13.69 51.58 -15.42
CA GLY A 19 -13.51 53.01 -15.62
C GLY A 19 -12.70 53.59 -14.44
N LEU A 20 -11.99 54.68 -14.72
CA LEU A 20 -11.09 55.39 -13.80
C LEU A 20 -11.63 56.79 -13.55
N ARG A 21 -11.82 57.17 -12.28
CA ARG A 21 -11.83 58.52 -11.65
C ARG A 21 -12.48 58.37 -10.27
N ALA A 22 -12.08 59.02 -9.19
CA ALA A 22 -10.95 59.88 -8.84
C ALA A 22 -11.13 60.18 -7.34
N MET A 23 -10.05 60.27 -6.55
CA MET A 23 -9.94 61.25 -5.46
C MET A 23 -8.47 61.34 -4.99
N ILE A 24 -7.79 62.40 -5.43
CA ILE A 24 -6.68 63.04 -4.70
C ILE A 24 -6.89 64.55 -4.85
N SER A 25 -6.93 65.28 -3.73
CA SER A 25 -6.46 66.67 -3.64
C SER A 25 -6.33 67.09 -2.16
N PHE A 26 -5.12 67.35 -1.65
CA PHE A 26 -4.53 68.69 -1.32
C PHE A 26 -5.02 69.27 0.04
N ALA A 27 -4.25 69.92 0.95
CA ALA A 27 -2.90 70.48 0.94
C ALA A 27 -2.44 70.96 2.36
N MET A 28 -1.10 71.06 2.58
CA MET A 28 -0.31 72.16 3.22
C MET A 28 -0.51 72.52 4.73
N LYS A 29 0.47 72.90 5.59
CA LYS A 29 1.78 73.62 5.51
C LYS A 29 2.56 73.59 6.90
N PRO A 30 3.71 74.29 7.16
CA PRO A 30 4.90 73.79 7.94
C PRO A 30 5.40 74.70 9.12
N GLY A 31 6.51 74.36 9.82
CA GLY A 31 7.25 75.33 10.68
C GLY A 31 8.36 74.86 11.65
N GLN A 32 9.62 75.16 11.30
CA GLN A 32 10.89 75.49 12.03
C GLN A 32 11.26 75.10 13.51
N ARG A 33 12.56 74.69 13.64
CA ARG A 33 13.64 74.98 14.66
C ARG A 33 13.38 74.61 16.14
N TYR A 34 14.29 73.94 16.87
CA TYR A 34 15.55 74.49 17.43
C TYR A 34 16.61 73.42 17.77
N PHE A 35 17.86 73.83 17.63
CA PHE A 35 19.09 73.27 18.19
C PHE A 35 19.16 73.54 19.70
N LEU A 36 19.59 72.55 20.51
CA LEU A 36 20.33 72.71 21.78
C LEU A 36 20.78 71.31 22.25
N GLY A 37 22.08 71.01 22.23
CA GLY A 37 22.69 69.95 23.05
C GLY A 37 23.07 70.51 24.44
N PRO A 38 24.00 69.89 25.18
CA PRO A 38 24.48 68.50 25.18
C PRO A 38 24.61 67.94 26.62
N CYS A 39 25.38 66.86 26.77
CA CYS A 39 25.93 66.25 28.01
C CYS A 39 24.97 65.35 28.82
N ALA A 40 25.41 64.21 29.34
CA ALA A 40 26.63 63.41 29.22
C ALA A 40 26.39 62.12 30.02
N GLN A 41 27.31 61.16 29.88
CA GLN A 41 27.61 59.98 30.71
C GLN A 41 27.24 58.65 30.04
N PHE A 42 28.14 57.71 29.71
CA PHE A 42 29.52 57.48 30.17
C PHE A 42 30.33 56.71 29.07
N ILE A 43 31.52 57.24 28.71
CA ILE A 43 32.79 56.63 28.17
C ILE A 43 32.69 55.67 26.95
N GLY A 44 33.34 55.85 25.78
CA GLY A 44 34.57 56.58 25.37
C GLY A 44 35.65 55.58 24.89
N LEU A 45 35.66 55.12 23.63
CA LEU A 45 36.44 55.59 22.44
C LEU A 45 37.93 55.17 22.34
N THR A 46 38.29 54.83 21.09
CA THR A 46 39.57 55.05 20.34
C THR A 46 40.70 54.02 20.23
N TRP A 47 40.81 53.48 18.99
CA TRP A 47 41.90 53.62 17.99
C TRP A 47 43.39 53.31 18.32
N LEU A 48 43.92 52.39 17.49
CA LEU A 48 45.23 52.33 16.79
C LEU A 48 46.58 51.97 17.47
N PHE A 49 47.24 51.09 16.71
CA PHE A 49 48.67 50.79 16.52
C PHE A 49 49.46 49.93 17.52
N SER A 50 49.93 48.82 16.94
CA SER A 50 51.19 48.11 17.15
C SER A 50 51.59 47.77 18.58
N LEU A 51 51.62 46.48 18.88
CA LEU A 51 52.81 45.83 19.44
C LEU A 51 52.55 44.33 19.35
N SER A 52 53.16 43.66 18.40
CA SER A 52 54.47 43.01 18.57
C SER A 52 54.27 41.50 18.56
N GLU A 53 55.29 40.81 18.09
CA GLU A 53 55.40 39.37 17.80
C GLU A 53 55.02 38.42 18.95
N ARG A 54 54.57 38.95 20.10
CA ARG A 54 54.16 38.19 21.28
C ARG A 54 52.75 37.60 21.18
N VAL A 55 51.84 38.13 20.37
CA VAL A 55 50.49 37.53 20.21
C VAL A 55 50.51 36.35 19.24
N LEU A 56 51.34 36.39 18.19
CA LEU A 56 51.58 35.21 17.34
C LEU A 56 52.43 34.17 18.06
N ALA A 57 53.38 34.56 18.91
CA ALA A 57 54.09 33.62 19.78
C ALA A 57 53.19 33.02 20.87
N LEU A 58 52.19 33.73 21.39
CA LEU A 58 51.21 33.21 22.36
C LEU A 58 50.18 32.29 21.70
N ILE A 59 49.78 32.55 20.44
CA ILE A 59 48.91 31.65 19.67
C ILE A 59 49.70 30.41 19.20
N LEU A 60 50.99 30.53 18.89
CA LEU A 60 51.88 29.38 18.68
C LEU A 60 52.17 28.63 19.99
N TRP A 61 52.31 29.31 21.13
CA TRP A 61 52.51 28.66 22.43
C TRP A 61 51.25 27.98 22.97
N ILE A 62 50.05 28.55 22.75
CA ILE A 62 48.78 27.91 23.12
C ILE A 62 48.47 26.72 22.20
N SER A 63 48.92 26.76 20.93
CA SER A 63 48.85 25.58 20.05
C SER A 63 49.96 24.55 20.33
N LEU A 64 51.11 24.93 20.92
CA LEU A 64 52.14 24.00 21.39
C LEU A 64 51.90 23.42 22.81
N LEU A 65 51.20 24.13 23.71
CA LEU A 65 50.84 23.62 25.06
C LEU A 65 49.52 22.86 25.10
N ALA A 66 48.63 23.02 24.11
CA ALA A 66 47.51 22.09 23.90
C ALA A 66 47.97 20.74 23.30
N GLY A 67 49.25 20.63 22.91
CA GLY A 67 49.88 19.43 22.38
C GLY A 67 50.44 18.47 23.43
N SER A 68 50.18 18.65 24.73
CA SER A 68 50.83 17.85 25.78
C SER A 68 49.91 17.25 26.85
N PHE A 69 48.58 17.29 26.72
CA PHE A 69 47.66 16.59 27.64
C PHE A 69 46.34 16.15 26.98
N LEU A 70 46.42 15.65 25.75
CA LEU A 70 45.40 14.77 25.18
C LEU A 70 46.12 13.60 24.54
N SER A 71 46.38 12.56 25.34
CA SER A 71 46.52 11.20 24.83
C SER A 71 45.15 10.79 24.28
N SER A 72 44.73 11.38 23.17
CA SER A 72 43.80 10.72 22.26
C SER A 72 44.54 9.47 21.81
N ALA A 73 44.12 8.33 22.36
CA ALA A 73 44.33 7.05 21.71
C ALA A 73 43.69 7.19 20.32
N THR A 74 44.51 7.57 19.34
CA THR A 74 44.22 7.34 17.94
C THR A 74 44.06 5.84 17.83
N ALA A 75 42.82 5.36 17.78
CA ALA A 75 42.54 4.03 17.25
C ALA A 75 43.14 4.05 15.83
N ALA A 76 44.31 3.43 15.68
CA ALA A 76 44.94 3.29 14.39
C ALA A 76 43.91 2.63 13.46
N GLU A 77 43.69 3.22 12.29
CA GLU A 77 42.82 2.66 11.27
C GLU A 77 43.42 1.30 10.86
N ARG A 78 42.89 0.19 11.39
CA ARG A 78 43.48 -1.17 11.37
C ARG A 78 43.87 -1.61 9.95
N CYS A 79 43.09 -1.18 8.95
CA CYS A 79 43.44 -1.23 7.53
C CYS A 79 42.56 -0.25 6.74
N LYS A 80 43.06 0.23 5.59
CA LYS A 80 42.37 1.20 4.72
C LYS A 80 41.24 0.57 3.87
N GLU A 81 41.37 -0.72 3.56
CA GLU A 81 40.36 -1.53 2.88
C GLU A 81 40.01 -2.72 3.76
N TRP A 82 38.76 -2.77 4.23
CA TRP A 82 38.25 -3.89 5.02
C TRP A 82 37.73 -5.00 4.10
N THR A 83 37.84 -6.26 4.54
CA THR A 83 37.44 -7.44 3.76
C THR A 83 36.17 -8.11 4.29
N ALA A 84 35.87 -7.93 5.58
CA ALA A 84 34.63 -8.37 6.21
C ALA A 84 34.28 -7.46 7.41
N LYS A 85 32.98 -7.35 7.73
CA LYS A 85 32.47 -6.65 8.91
C LYS A 85 31.55 -7.55 9.71
N MET A 86 31.75 -7.63 11.01
CA MET A 86 30.97 -8.46 11.92
C MET A 86 29.59 -7.87 12.17
N VAL A 87 28.55 -8.67 11.96
CA VAL A 87 27.15 -8.28 12.21
C VAL A 87 26.49 -9.12 13.30
N SER A 88 27.13 -10.22 13.70
CA SER A 88 26.66 -11.12 14.75
C SER A 88 27.81 -11.97 15.31
N VAL A 89 27.94 -12.02 16.62
CA VAL A 89 28.90 -12.84 17.37
C VAL A 89 28.16 -13.52 18.52
N GLN A 90 28.24 -14.85 18.58
CA GLN A 90 27.72 -15.67 19.67
C GLN A 90 28.82 -16.62 20.17
N GLY A 91 29.19 -16.52 21.45
CA GLY A 91 30.24 -17.36 22.02
C GLY A 91 31.65 -16.88 21.66
N ALA A 92 32.60 -17.81 21.57
CA ALA A 92 34.01 -17.54 21.33
C ALA A 92 34.30 -17.42 19.84
N VAL A 93 34.49 -16.19 19.37
CA VAL A 93 34.92 -15.85 18.01
C VAL A 93 36.18 -15.02 18.11
N GLU A 94 37.23 -15.48 17.45
CA GLU A 94 38.56 -14.91 17.57
C GLU A 94 39.13 -14.61 16.17
N VAL A 95 39.94 -13.56 16.08
CA VAL A 95 40.68 -13.19 14.89
C VAL A 95 42.17 -13.18 15.19
N ARG A 96 42.98 -13.56 14.21
CA ARG A 96 44.42 -13.39 14.22
C ARG A 96 44.83 -12.62 12.96
N SER A 97 45.54 -11.50 13.13
CA SER A 97 46.07 -10.78 11.98
C SER A 97 47.23 -11.55 11.33
N GLY A 98 47.35 -11.48 10.01
CA GLY A 98 48.25 -12.33 9.23
C GLY A 98 49.74 -12.31 9.67
N GLU A 99 50.18 -11.22 10.30
CA GLU A 99 51.56 -11.06 10.81
C GLU A 99 51.72 -11.35 12.31
N GLU A 100 50.61 -11.50 13.05
CA GLU A 100 50.58 -11.65 14.51
C GLU A 100 50.32 -13.10 14.94
N THR A 101 50.88 -13.50 16.10
CA THR A 101 50.70 -14.85 16.65
C THR A 101 49.57 -14.98 17.66
N GLN A 102 49.06 -13.87 18.20
CA GLN A 102 48.02 -13.85 19.22
C GLN A 102 46.61 -13.80 18.60
N TRP A 103 45.70 -14.55 19.22
CA TRP A 103 44.27 -14.51 18.90
C TRP A 103 43.59 -13.44 19.75
N GLU A 104 42.77 -12.61 19.11
CA GLU A 104 42.00 -11.56 19.77
C GLU A 104 40.50 -11.84 19.66
N PRO A 105 39.70 -11.57 20.72
CA PRO A 105 38.26 -11.72 20.66
C PRO A 105 37.64 -10.68 19.72
N VAL A 106 36.64 -11.11 18.96
CA VAL A 106 35.94 -10.26 17.99
C VAL A 106 34.61 -9.76 18.56
N LEU A 107 34.32 -8.48 18.38
CA LEU A 107 33.10 -7.82 18.84
C LEU A 107 32.18 -7.44 17.66
N LEU A 108 30.94 -7.07 18.01
CA LEU A 108 29.97 -6.56 17.03
C LEU A 108 30.51 -5.32 16.34
N SER A 109 30.37 -5.25 15.01
CA SER A 109 30.86 -4.17 14.15
C SER A 109 32.38 -4.10 13.94
N ASP A 110 33.16 -5.01 14.52
CA ASP A 110 34.58 -5.14 14.19
C ASP A 110 34.77 -5.45 12.70
N ILE A 111 35.87 -4.96 12.15
CA ILE A 111 36.28 -5.18 10.76
C ILE A 111 37.44 -6.17 10.71
N LEU A 112 37.44 -7.01 9.67
CA LEU A 112 38.55 -7.88 9.32
C LEU A 112 39.31 -7.27 8.15
N CYS A 113 40.63 -7.37 8.20
CA CYS A 113 41.56 -6.91 7.18
C CYS A 113 41.97 -8.05 6.24
N PRO A 114 42.46 -7.73 5.03
CA PRO A 114 43.03 -8.74 4.13
C PRO A 114 44.15 -9.53 4.81
N GLY A 115 44.06 -10.87 4.75
CA GLY A 115 45.00 -11.80 5.37
C GLY A 115 44.63 -12.25 6.78
N ASP A 116 43.63 -11.62 7.42
CA ASP A 116 43.17 -12.04 8.74
C ASP A 116 42.55 -13.45 8.71
N VAL A 117 42.81 -14.20 9.77
CA VAL A 117 42.26 -15.55 10.00
C VAL A 117 41.21 -15.47 11.10
N ILE A 118 40.00 -15.94 10.83
CA ILE A 118 38.93 -16.08 11.83
C ILE A 118 38.83 -17.52 12.31
N ARG A 119 38.55 -17.70 13.61
CA ARG A 119 38.15 -18.98 14.20
C ARG A 119 36.88 -18.82 15.02
N VAL A 120 35.93 -19.72 14.80
CA VAL A 120 34.72 -19.87 15.61
C VAL A 120 34.88 -21.11 16.49
N GLY A 121 34.85 -20.94 17.81
CA GLY A 121 35.03 -22.04 18.77
C GLY A 121 33.81 -22.97 18.89
N GLU A 122 33.92 -23.98 19.77
CA GLU A 122 32.79 -24.85 20.13
C GLU A 122 31.63 -24.02 20.71
N ARG A 123 30.39 -24.44 20.48
CA ARG A 123 29.16 -23.79 21.00
C ARG A 123 29.07 -22.30 20.65
N SER A 124 29.64 -21.94 19.50
CA SER A 124 29.74 -20.54 19.05
C SER A 124 29.27 -20.42 17.60
N ARG A 125 28.83 -19.22 17.21
CA ARG A 125 28.38 -18.88 15.85
C ARG A 125 28.78 -17.44 15.53
N ALA A 126 28.93 -17.14 14.24
CA ALA A 126 29.19 -15.77 13.79
C ALA A 126 28.43 -15.45 12.50
N ALA A 127 28.18 -14.17 12.24
CA ALA A 127 27.86 -13.71 10.89
C ALA A 127 28.56 -12.41 10.55
N LEU A 128 28.92 -12.27 9.28
CA LEU A 128 29.66 -11.14 8.74
C LEU A 128 29.16 -10.76 7.35
N VAL A 129 29.40 -9.51 6.98
CA VAL A 129 29.08 -8.94 5.67
C VAL A 129 30.38 -8.61 4.97
N LEU A 130 30.48 -8.88 3.67
CA LEU A 130 31.62 -8.54 2.81
C LEU A 130 31.39 -7.22 2.06
N PRO A 131 32.44 -6.56 1.53
CA PRO A 131 32.31 -5.31 0.76
C PRO A 131 31.40 -5.40 -0.47
N ASN A 132 31.25 -6.60 -1.03
CA ASN A 132 30.38 -6.90 -2.17
C ASN A 132 28.91 -7.19 -1.76
N GLU A 133 28.54 -6.91 -0.51
CA GLU A 133 27.23 -7.19 0.10
C GLU A 133 26.89 -8.68 0.28
N SER A 134 27.85 -9.59 0.15
CA SER A 134 27.64 -11.00 0.49
C SER A 134 27.62 -11.16 2.02
N ILE A 135 26.73 -12.03 2.51
CA ILE A 135 26.58 -12.32 3.93
C ILE A 135 26.97 -13.77 4.20
N LEU A 136 27.80 -13.96 5.22
CA LEU A 136 28.29 -15.28 5.63
C LEU A 136 27.84 -15.54 7.05
N ARG A 137 27.31 -16.74 7.30
CA ARG A 137 27.05 -17.27 8.65
C ARG A 137 27.95 -18.47 8.88
N LEU A 138 28.72 -18.44 9.96
CA LEU A 138 29.76 -19.41 10.29
C LEU A 138 29.30 -20.27 11.48
N ASP A 139 29.46 -21.59 11.35
CA ASP A 139 29.17 -22.56 12.41
C ASP A 139 30.36 -22.73 13.37
N GLU A 140 30.19 -23.50 14.44
CA GLU A 140 31.29 -23.86 15.34
C GLU A 140 32.41 -24.61 14.62
N ASN A 141 33.61 -24.54 15.19
CA ASN A 141 34.82 -25.18 14.68
C ASN A 141 35.19 -24.72 13.26
N THR A 142 34.70 -23.54 12.86
CA THR A 142 35.01 -22.93 11.58
C THR A 142 36.31 -22.16 11.65
N ALA A 143 37.22 -22.42 10.71
CA ALA A 143 38.45 -21.66 10.52
C ALA A 143 38.56 -21.23 9.06
N ALA A 144 38.69 -19.92 8.83
CA ALA A 144 38.79 -19.35 7.50
C ALA A 144 39.72 -18.14 7.43
N THR A 145 40.37 -17.94 6.29
CA THR A 145 41.17 -16.74 5.98
C THR A 145 40.45 -15.90 4.94
N PHE A 146 40.59 -14.58 5.03
CA PHE A 146 40.08 -13.64 4.04
C PHE A 146 41.24 -12.97 3.28
N PRO A 147 41.76 -13.54 2.18
CA PRO A 147 42.94 -13.02 1.48
C PRO A 147 42.77 -11.60 0.91
N GLY A 148 41.53 -11.13 0.75
CA GLY A 148 41.20 -9.81 0.19
C GLY A 148 40.32 -9.91 -1.06
N LEU A 149 40.46 -8.93 -1.95
CA LEU A 149 39.69 -8.83 -3.19
C LEU A 149 40.57 -9.22 -4.40
N GLU A 150 40.04 -10.07 -5.29
CA GLU A 150 40.64 -10.33 -6.62
C GLU A 150 40.30 -9.19 -7.61
N LYS A 151 41.03 -9.09 -8.74
CA LYS A 151 40.74 -8.10 -9.79
C LYS A 151 39.27 -8.19 -10.23
N GLY A 152 38.47 -7.15 -9.94
CA GLY A 152 37.03 -7.12 -10.25
C GLY A 152 36.08 -7.07 -9.05
N ARG A 153 36.57 -6.86 -7.82
CA ARG A 153 35.79 -6.83 -6.54
C ARG A 153 35.22 -8.19 -6.11
N THR A 154 35.78 -9.30 -6.61
CA THR A 154 35.48 -10.63 -6.12
C THR A 154 36.16 -10.84 -4.77
N SER A 155 35.40 -11.12 -3.72
CA SER A 155 35.94 -11.51 -2.42
C SER A 155 36.48 -12.93 -2.47
N LEU A 156 37.67 -13.12 -1.91
CA LEU A 156 38.29 -14.43 -1.73
C LEU A 156 38.08 -14.91 -0.29
N LEU A 157 37.81 -16.20 -0.15
CA LEU A 157 37.68 -16.88 1.15
C LEU A 157 38.35 -18.25 1.08
N ASP A 158 39.27 -18.52 1.99
CA ASP A 158 39.86 -19.85 2.15
C ASP A 158 39.27 -20.51 3.39
N LEU A 159 38.46 -21.56 3.20
CA LEU A 159 37.79 -22.31 4.27
C LEU A 159 38.55 -23.62 4.53
N PHE A 160 39.18 -23.74 5.69
CA PHE A 160 40.00 -24.91 6.05
C PHE A 160 39.22 -26.01 6.75
N LEU A 161 38.32 -25.64 7.65
CA LEU A 161 37.53 -26.55 8.48
C LEU A 161 36.22 -25.86 8.88
N GLY A 162 35.16 -26.64 9.09
CA GLY A 162 33.88 -26.19 9.61
C GLY A 162 32.85 -25.92 8.52
N ALA A 163 31.87 -25.06 8.79
CA ALA A 163 30.74 -24.86 7.90
C ALA A 163 30.34 -23.39 7.78
N ILE A 164 30.03 -22.98 6.55
CA ILE A 164 29.61 -21.61 6.23
C ILE A 164 28.39 -21.63 5.32
N HIS A 165 27.38 -20.85 5.69
CA HIS A 165 26.22 -20.53 4.85
C HIS A 165 26.42 -19.14 4.21
N PHE A 166 26.19 -19.04 2.91
CA PHE A 166 26.47 -17.87 2.10
C PHE A 166 25.20 -17.34 1.43
N ILE A 167 25.00 -16.03 1.51
CA ILE A 167 24.00 -15.30 0.73
C ILE A 167 24.74 -14.26 -0.11
N SER A 168 24.76 -14.43 -1.43
CA SER A 168 25.37 -13.48 -2.35
C SER A 168 24.41 -13.11 -3.48
N ARG A 169 24.39 -11.83 -3.87
CA ARG A 169 23.42 -11.29 -4.84
C ARG A 169 24.05 -10.63 -6.06
N ALA A 170 25.39 -10.61 -6.12
CA ALA A 170 26.15 -10.12 -7.27
C ALA A 170 26.89 -11.28 -7.97
N PRO A 171 26.92 -11.32 -9.32
CA PRO A 171 27.65 -12.34 -10.05
C PRO A 171 29.16 -12.20 -9.87
N GLN A 172 29.89 -13.33 -9.82
CA GLN A 172 31.34 -13.39 -9.60
C GLN A 172 31.80 -12.61 -8.36
N SER A 173 30.93 -12.44 -7.38
CA SER A 173 31.24 -11.66 -6.19
C SER A 173 32.08 -12.44 -5.19
N LEU A 174 32.01 -13.77 -5.18
CA LEU A 174 32.66 -14.60 -4.18
C LEU A 174 33.32 -15.83 -4.82
N LYS A 175 34.54 -16.14 -4.35
CA LYS A 175 35.24 -17.40 -4.64
C LYS A 175 35.67 -18.03 -3.32
N VAL A 176 35.21 -19.25 -3.09
CA VAL A 176 35.54 -20.03 -1.88
C VAL A 176 36.52 -21.13 -2.27
N THR A 177 37.71 -21.07 -1.71
CA THR A 177 38.73 -22.11 -1.83
C THR A 177 38.59 -23.05 -0.63
N THR A 178 38.55 -24.35 -0.87
CA THR A 178 38.68 -25.36 0.19
C THR A 178 39.80 -26.34 -0.18
N PRO A 179 40.31 -27.15 0.77
CA PRO A 179 41.34 -28.15 0.46
C PRO A 179 40.95 -29.14 -0.65
N PHE A 180 39.65 -29.36 -0.88
CA PHE A 180 39.15 -30.41 -1.77
C PHE A 180 38.38 -29.89 -2.99
N ILE A 181 37.87 -28.65 -2.97
CA ILE A 181 37.04 -28.09 -4.04
C ILE A 181 36.97 -26.56 -3.99
N ASN A 182 36.99 -25.92 -5.16
CA ASN A 182 36.80 -24.48 -5.29
C ASN A 182 35.39 -24.17 -5.79
N ALA A 183 34.70 -23.24 -5.12
CA ALA A 183 33.37 -22.79 -5.46
C ALA A 183 33.42 -21.35 -6.01
N ALA A 184 32.93 -21.13 -7.22
CA ALA A 184 32.71 -19.80 -7.79
C ALA A 184 31.23 -19.54 -8.04
N VAL A 185 30.77 -18.32 -7.78
CA VAL A 185 29.34 -18.03 -7.53
C VAL A 185 28.76 -17.02 -8.53
N GLU A 186 27.50 -17.21 -8.95
CA GLU A 186 26.74 -16.29 -9.80
C GLU A 186 25.44 -15.79 -9.15
N GLY A 187 25.54 -15.00 -8.07
CA GLY A 187 24.36 -14.47 -7.35
C GLY A 187 23.48 -15.58 -6.78
N THR A 188 23.99 -16.23 -5.73
CA THR A 188 23.53 -17.55 -5.27
C THR A 188 23.48 -17.60 -3.74
N GLU A 189 22.56 -18.40 -3.21
CA GLU A 189 22.54 -18.84 -1.81
C GLU A 189 23.01 -20.29 -1.74
N PHE A 190 24.07 -20.56 -0.97
CA PHE A 190 24.71 -21.87 -0.92
C PHE A 190 25.39 -22.12 0.43
N PHE A 191 25.71 -23.38 0.70
CA PHE A 191 26.34 -23.86 1.92
C PHE A 191 27.59 -24.65 1.58
N VAL A 192 28.66 -24.45 2.35
CA VAL A 192 29.91 -25.21 2.24
C VAL A 192 30.27 -25.77 3.60
N LYS A 193 30.54 -27.07 3.66
CA LYS A 193 31.06 -27.76 4.84
C LYS A 193 32.37 -28.45 4.49
N VAL A 194 33.39 -28.25 5.30
CA VAL A 194 34.70 -28.90 5.18
C VAL A 194 34.95 -29.72 6.43
N GLU A 195 35.07 -31.03 6.22
CA GLU A 195 35.47 -32.02 7.22
C GLU A 195 36.90 -32.48 6.90
N PRO A 196 37.61 -33.15 7.83
CA PRO A 196 39.00 -33.57 7.60
C PRO A 196 39.22 -34.44 6.35
N ASP A 197 38.20 -35.15 5.88
CA ASP A 197 38.25 -36.15 4.81
C ASP A 197 37.35 -35.82 3.60
N GLN A 198 36.57 -34.75 3.63
CA GLN A 198 35.69 -34.35 2.52
C GLN A 198 35.24 -32.89 2.59
N ALA A 199 34.86 -32.32 1.44
CA ALA A 199 34.07 -31.08 1.36
C ALA A 199 32.72 -31.32 0.69
N THR A 200 31.69 -30.69 1.23
CA THR A 200 30.33 -30.69 0.68
C THR A 200 29.93 -29.27 0.30
N ILE A 201 29.42 -29.09 -0.91
CA ILE A 201 28.78 -27.86 -1.37
C ILE A 201 27.31 -28.16 -1.63
N PHE A 202 26.41 -27.31 -1.14
CA PHE A 202 24.98 -27.38 -1.43
C PHE A 202 24.44 -26.04 -1.94
N VAL A 203 23.61 -26.04 -2.97
CA VAL A 203 23.04 -24.81 -3.56
C VAL A 203 21.54 -24.71 -3.27
N PHE A 204 21.12 -23.68 -2.55
CA PHE A 204 19.70 -23.39 -2.31
C PHE A 204 19.06 -22.67 -3.50
N GLU A 205 19.75 -21.65 -4.02
CA GLU A 205 19.25 -20.78 -5.10
C GLU A 205 20.43 -20.32 -5.97
N GLY A 206 20.25 -20.26 -7.29
CA GLY A 206 21.28 -19.75 -8.21
C GLY A 206 22.17 -20.86 -8.77
N ARG A 207 23.43 -20.52 -9.08
CA ARG A 207 24.41 -21.46 -9.64
C ARG A 207 25.75 -21.39 -8.91
N VAL A 208 26.38 -22.54 -8.73
CA VAL A 208 27.76 -22.65 -8.22
C VAL A 208 28.58 -23.51 -9.14
N SER A 209 29.72 -22.99 -9.58
CA SER A 209 30.71 -23.78 -10.29
C SER A 209 31.66 -24.41 -9.28
N ALA A 210 31.57 -25.73 -9.12
CA ALA A 210 32.39 -26.53 -8.25
C ALA A 210 33.57 -27.12 -9.06
N THR A 211 34.79 -26.69 -8.75
CA THR A 211 35.99 -26.96 -9.56
C THR A 211 37.06 -27.66 -8.74
N HIS A 212 37.65 -28.70 -9.33
CA HIS A 212 38.81 -29.44 -8.81
C HIS A 212 39.80 -29.67 -9.98
N PRO A 213 41.12 -29.82 -9.76
CA PRO A 213 42.07 -30.10 -10.83
C PRO A 213 41.71 -31.32 -11.71
N LEU A 214 40.95 -32.27 -11.17
CA LEU A 214 40.52 -33.49 -11.88
C LEU A 214 39.13 -33.38 -12.54
N GLY A 215 38.40 -32.26 -12.40
CA GLY A 215 37.07 -32.11 -13.00
C GLY A 215 36.28 -30.90 -12.52
N ARG A 216 35.27 -30.51 -13.29
CA ARG A 216 34.37 -29.37 -13.00
C ARG A 216 32.91 -29.84 -13.03
N LEU A 217 32.15 -29.42 -12.04
CA LEU A 217 30.71 -29.66 -11.92
C LEU A 217 29.99 -28.33 -11.72
N THR A 218 28.89 -28.10 -12.44
CA THR A 218 28.03 -26.92 -12.22
C THR A 218 26.79 -27.38 -11.47
N LEU A 219 26.58 -26.79 -10.29
CA LEU A 219 25.43 -27.06 -9.42
C LEU A 219 24.36 -25.98 -9.61
N VAL A 220 23.10 -26.40 -9.63
CA VAL A 220 21.92 -25.51 -9.58
C VAL A 220 21.15 -25.71 -8.27
N GLY A 221 20.17 -24.85 -8.01
CA GLY A 221 19.30 -24.95 -6.82
C GLY A 221 18.77 -26.38 -6.60
N GLY A 222 18.87 -26.86 -5.36
CA GLY A 222 18.48 -28.21 -4.95
C GLY A 222 19.60 -29.27 -5.07
N GLN A 223 20.75 -28.94 -5.64
CA GLN A 223 21.85 -29.89 -5.87
C GLN A 223 23.00 -29.74 -4.87
N ALA A 224 23.69 -30.85 -4.59
CA ALA A 224 24.92 -30.88 -3.81
C ALA A 224 26.09 -31.48 -4.62
N ALA A 225 27.32 -31.11 -4.26
CA ALA A 225 28.52 -31.85 -4.63
C ALA A 225 29.27 -32.29 -3.37
N VAL A 226 29.87 -33.47 -3.43
CA VAL A 226 30.85 -33.92 -2.44
C VAL A 226 32.17 -34.19 -3.15
N ALA A 227 33.27 -33.73 -2.58
CA ALA A 227 34.63 -34.00 -3.03
C ALA A 227 35.47 -34.58 -1.89
N GLN A 228 36.21 -35.64 -2.19
CA GLN A 228 37.17 -36.30 -1.30
C GLN A 228 38.60 -36.07 -1.80
N PRO A 229 39.62 -36.23 -0.93
CA PRO A 229 41.03 -36.08 -1.32
C PRO A 229 41.37 -36.86 -2.60
N GLY A 230 41.85 -36.14 -3.62
CA GLY A 230 42.31 -36.73 -4.88
C GLY A 230 41.21 -37.26 -5.81
N GLN A 231 39.93 -36.95 -5.56
CA GLN A 231 38.80 -37.35 -6.42
C GLN A 231 38.09 -36.14 -7.05
N PRO A 232 37.48 -36.25 -8.25
CA PRO A 232 36.64 -35.20 -8.81
C PRO A 232 35.34 -35.05 -8.00
N PRO A 233 34.69 -33.87 -8.04
CA PRO A 233 33.44 -33.64 -7.33
C PRO A 233 32.29 -34.47 -7.90
N ILE A 234 31.54 -35.13 -7.02
CA ILE A 234 30.42 -36.02 -7.37
C ILE A 234 29.10 -35.36 -6.97
N LEU A 235 28.12 -35.35 -7.89
CA LEU A 235 26.78 -34.85 -7.63
C LEU A 235 26.05 -35.73 -6.60
N ARG A 236 25.49 -35.11 -5.56
CA ARG A 236 24.54 -35.71 -4.62
C ARG A 236 23.23 -34.92 -4.62
N ILE A 237 22.11 -35.62 -4.50
CA ILE A 237 20.78 -35.02 -4.35
C ILE A 237 20.33 -35.28 -2.90
N PRO A 238 20.43 -34.29 -2.00
CA PRO A 238 20.01 -34.47 -0.61
C PRO A 238 18.48 -34.54 -0.49
N ILE A 239 17.98 -35.30 0.49
CA ILE A 239 16.55 -35.48 0.73
C ILE A 239 15.90 -34.19 1.30
N ARG A 240 16.62 -33.47 2.18
CA ARG A 240 16.20 -32.19 2.80
C ARG A 240 17.38 -31.23 2.99
N PRO A 241 17.65 -30.36 2.02
CA PRO A 241 18.71 -29.36 2.10
C PRO A 241 18.81 -28.54 3.39
N ARG A 242 17.66 -28.13 3.93
CA ARG A 242 17.60 -27.20 5.06
C ARG A 242 17.91 -27.85 6.41
N ASP A 243 17.98 -29.18 6.45
CA ASP A 243 18.44 -29.91 7.63
C ASP A 243 19.95 -29.63 7.89
N ALA A 244 20.72 -29.32 6.85
CA ALA A 244 22.15 -29.01 6.96
C ALA A 244 22.46 -27.65 7.63
N ILE A 245 21.46 -26.79 7.76
CA ILE A 245 21.59 -25.43 8.33
C ILE A 245 20.70 -25.21 9.56
N GLN A 246 20.23 -26.27 10.22
CA GLN A 246 19.45 -26.18 11.46
C GLN A 246 20.19 -25.41 12.55
N TRP A 247 21.51 -25.53 12.59
CA TRP A 247 22.38 -24.79 13.51
C TRP A 247 22.32 -23.27 13.29
N ALA A 248 21.85 -22.78 12.14
CA ALA A 248 21.74 -21.35 11.87
C ALA A 248 20.46 -20.74 12.46
N LEU A 249 19.43 -21.55 12.77
CA LEU A 249 18.11 -21.10 13.20
C LEU A 249 18.12 -20.38 14.57
N TYR A 250 17.09 -19.57 14.78
CA TYR A 250 16.83 -18.86 16.03
C TYR A 250 15.74 -19.56 16.85
N TYR A 251 16.02 -19.79 18.13
CA TYR A 251 15.06 -20.40 19.07
C TYR A 251 14.68 -19.37 20.15
N PRO A 252 13.39 -18.99 20.28
CA PRO A 252 12.99 -17.97 21.23
C PRO A 252 13.10 -18.48 22.69
N PRO A 253 13.52 -17.62 23.64
CA PRO A 253 13.59 -17.99 25.05
C PRO A 253 12.20 -18.17 25.66
N LEU A 254 12.02 -19.23 26.46
CA LEU A 254 10.76 -19.52 27.17
C LEU A 254 10.65 -18.89 28.55
N ARG A 255 11.79 -18.70 29.22
CA ARG A 255 11.86 -18.24 30.61
C ARG A 255 13.08 -17.35 30.81
N ASP A 256 12.90 -16.24 31.51
CA ASP A 256 14.00 -15.40 31.97
C ASP A 256 14.52 -15.96 33.30
N TYR A 257 15.55 -16.80 33.24
CA TYR A 257 16.14 -17.38 34.44
C TYR A 257 16.80 -16.32 35.32
N ARG A 258 16.57 -16.44 36.63
CA ARG A 258 17.18 -15.63 37.68
C ARG A 258 18.07 -16.51 38.55
N PRO A 259 19.17 -16.00 39.12
CA PRO A 259 19.96 -16.75 40.09
C PRO A 259 19.10 -17.31 41.25
N ALA A 260 18.05 -16.59 41.63
CA ALA A 260 17.10 -17.01 42.67
C ALA A 260 16.25 -18.25 42.31
N ASP A 261 16.15 -18.62 41.02
CA ASP A 261 15.39 -19.81 40.58
C ASP A 261 16.09 -21.14 40.94
N PHE A 262 17.37 -21.07 41.35
CA PHE A 262 18.17 -22.21 41.78
C PHE A 262 18.58 -22.04 43.25
N PRO A 263 17.63 -22.11 44.21
CA PRO A 263 17.95 -22.00 45.63
C PRO A 263 18.66 -23.26 46.12
N GLY A 264 19.80 -23.09 46.83
CA GLY A 264 20.56 -24.16 47.47
C GLY A 264 22.08 -24.03 47.32
N GLU A 265 22.82 -24.86 48.07
CA GLU A 265 24.29 -24.80 48.19
C GLU A 265 25.02 -25.90 47.41
N ALA A 266 24.32 -26.70 46.60
CA ALA A 266 25.00 -27.71 45.79
C ALA A 266 25.92 -27.03 44.75
N ALA A 267 27.10 -27.61 44.52
CA ALA A 267 28.11 -27.01 43.64
C ALA A 267 27.57 -26.66 42.24
N TRP A 268 26.77 -27.55 41.64
CA TRP A 268 26.13 -27.30 40.34
C TRP A 268 25.14 -26.13 40.36
N GLN A 269 24.47 -25.86 41.49
CA GLN A 269 23.54 -24.73 41.62
C GLN A 269 24.30 -23.40 41.64
N ALA A 270 25.43 -23.33 42.36
CA ALA A 270 26.30 -22.17 42.33
C ALA A 270 26.86 -21.89 40.92
N MET A 271 27.25 -22.95 40.21
CA MET A 271 27.67 -22.89 38.80
C MET A 271 26.56 -22.34 37.90
N VAL A 272 25.32 -22.84 38.03
CA VAL A 272 24.17 -22.34 37.27
C VAL A 272 23.87 -20.88 37.60
N ARG A 273 23.88 -20.48 38.88
CA ARG A 273 23.69 -19.07 39.27
C ARG A 273 24.72 -18.14 38.65
N ARG A 274 26.00 -18.55 38.64
CA ARG A 274 27.08 -17.82 37.97
C ARG A 274 26.89 -17.76 36.46
N SER A 275 26.51 -18.88 35.85
CA SER A 275 26.20 -18.97 34.43
C SER A 275 25.06 -18.01 34.05
N ILE A 276 23.96 -17.99 34.83
CA ILE A 276 22.83 -17.08 34.61
C ILE A 276 23.28 -15.62 34.72
N ALA A 277 24.13 -15.28 35.70
CA ALA A 277 24.63 -13.92 35.86
C ALA A 277 25.44 -13.46 34.63
N PHE A 278 26.27 -14.33 34.06
CA PHE A 278 27.00 -14.03 32.82
C PHE A 278 26.10 -14.00 31.58
N TYR A 279 25.17 -14.95 31.46
CA TYR A 279 24.18 -14.96 30.38
C TYR A 279 23.37 -13.67 30.33
N ARG A 280 22.89 -13.18 31.49
CA ARG A 280 22.17 -11.89 31.61
C ARG A 280 23.03 -10.65 31.33
N GLN A 281 24.35 -10.80 31.26
CA GLN A 281 25.29 -9.76 30.84
C GLN A 281 25.66 -9.89 29.34
N GLY A 282 25.13 -10.89 28.63
CA GLY A 282 25.49 -11.20 27.24
C GLY A 282 26.80 -11.98 27.09
N ASP A 283 27.45 -12.38 28.18
CA ASP A 283 28.73 -13.10 28.14
C ASP A 283 28.49 -14.62 28.05
N LEU A 284 28.16 -15.08 26.84
CA LEU A 284 27.90 -16.50 26.56
C LEU A 284 29.11 -17.38 26.82
N ILE A 285 30.33 -16.86 26.61
CA ILE A 285 31.58 -17.60 26.83
C ILE A 285 31.70 -17.96 28.31
N LYS A 286 31.59 -16.97 29.21
CA LYS A 286 31.65 -17.22 30.64
C LYS A 286 30.43 -17.98 31.16
N ALA A 287 29.27 -17.82 30.51
CA ALA A 287 28.08 -18.59 30.85
C ALA A 287 28.29 -20.09 30.62
N PHE A 288 28.82 -20.50 29.47
CA PHE A 288 29.16 -21.90 29.19
C PHE A 288 30.33 -22.40 30.04
N ALA A 289 31.38 -21.59 30.20
CA ALA A 289 32.55 -21.95 31.01
C ALA A 289 32.17 -22.24 32.47
N SER A 290 31.20 -21.50 33.02
CA SER A 290 30.70 -21.72 34.39
C SER A 290 30.05 -23.10 34.59
N LEU A 291 29.67 -23.79 33.52
CA LEU A 291 29.05 -25.13 33.54
C LEU A 291 30.02 -26.24 33.11
N ALA A 292 31.24 -25.91 32.68
CA ALA A 292 32.17 -26.87 32.07
C ALA A 292 32.63 -27.95 33.07
N GLU A 293 32.77 -27.59 34.34
CA GLU A 293 33.21 -28.48 35.44
C GLU A 293 32.02 -29.06 36.23
N ALA A 294 30.82 -29.05 35.65
CA ALA A 294 29.64 -29.63 36.31
C ALA A 294 29.85 -31.14 36.58
N PRO A 295 29.57 -31.65 37.79
CA PRO A 295 29.73 -33.07 38.11
C PRO A 295 28.91 -33.98 37.20
N GLU A 296 29.46 -35.13 36.78
CA GLU A 296 28.78 -36.07 35.86
C GLU A 296 27.51 -36.72 36.46
N GLY A 297 27.38 -36.73 37.78
CA GLY A 297 26.31 -37.40 38.54
C GLY A 297 25.13 -36.52 38.95
N ILE A 298 24.88 -35.37 38.31
CA ILE A 298 23.74 -34.50 38.65
C ILE A 298 22.41 -35.23 38.36
N GLN A 299 21.57 -35.36 39.39
CA GLN A 299 20.24 -36.03 39.35
C GLN A 299 19.06 -35.05 39.39
N ASP A 300 19.30 -33.75 39.17
CA ASP A 300 18.25 -32.73 39.17
C ASP A 300 17.93 -32.30 37.72
N PRO A 301 16.69 -32.44 37.23
CA PRO A 301 16.33 -32.09 35.87
C PRO A 301 16.55 -30.60 35.56
N ARG A 302 16.51 -29.71 36.56
CA ARG A 302 16.65 -28.25 36.35
C ARG A 302 18.00 -27.86 35.76
N PHE A 303 19.06 -28.60 36.07
CA PHE A 303 20.39 -28.37 35.48
C PHE A 303 20.37 -28.58 33.96
N PHE A 304 19.85 -29.74 33.54
CA PHE A 304 19.79 -30.11 32.12
C PHE A 304 18.86 -29.19 31.34
N ILE A 305 17.72 -28.79 31.93
CA ILE A 305 16.81 -27.81 31.32
C ILE A 305 17.50 -26.46 31.09
N TYR A 306 18.25 -25.95 32.07
CA TYR A 306 18.98 -24.68 31.91
C TYR A 306 20.08 -24.79 30.85
N ARG A 307 20.85 -25.88 30.85
CA ARG A 307 21.90 -26.10 29.83
C ARG A 307 21.32 -26.27 28.43
N ALA A 308 20.18 -26.96 28.29
CA ALA A 308 19.45 -27.06 27.03
C ALA A 308 19.04 -25.68 26.50
N VAL A 309 18.52 -24.79 27.35
CA VAL A 309 18.19 -23.41 26.96
C VAL A 309 19.43 -22.67 26.46
N LEU A 310 20.55 -22.77 27.19
CA LEU A 310 21.79 -22.11 26.78
C LEU A 310 22.30 -22.66 25.43
N LEU A 311 22.22 -23.97 25.20
CA LEU A 311 22.57 -24.62 23.92
C LEU A 311 21.69 -24.14 22.76
N LEU A 312 20.39 -23.93 22.98
CA LEU A 312 19.49 -23.40 21.96
C LEU A 312 19.85 -21.97 21.54
N THR A 313 20.37 -21.12 22.45
CA THR A 313 20.80 -19.75 22.12
C THR A 313 21.95 -19.71 21.10
N VAL A 314 22.74 -20.78 21.03
CA VAL A 314 23.85 -20.95 20.08
C VAL A 314 23.54 -21.99 19.00
N GLY A 315 22.26 -22.35 18.82
CA GLY A 315 21.79 -23.21 17.73
C GLY A 315 22.14 -24.70 17.88
N ARG A 316 22.61 -25.14 19.06
CA ARG A 316 23.01 -26.53 19.33
C ARG A 316 21.81 -27.39 19.72
N VAL A 317 20.88 -27.56 18.77
CA VAL A 317 19.58 -28.22 19.01
C VAL A 317 19.72 -29.69 19.42
N GLU A 318 20.67 -30.44 18.84
CA GLU A 318 20.87 -31.85 19.19
C GLU A 318 21.39 -32.03 20.62
N GLY A 319 22.34 -31.17 21.04
CA GLY A 319 22.80 -31.14 22.43
C GLY A 319 21.68 -30.78 23.39
N ALA A 320 20.84 -29.80 23.02
CA ALA A 320 19.67 -29.43 23.81
C ALA A 320 18.64 -30.57 23.92
N ARG A 321 18.40 -31.33 22.84
CA ARG A 321 17.52 -32.52 22.86
C ARG A 321 18.03 -33.58 23.82
N ALA A 322 19.33 -33.89 23.78
CA ALA A 322 19.93 -34.86 24.69
C ALA A 322 19.76 -34.46 26.16
N ASP A 323 19.93 -33.17 26.48
CA ASP A 323 19.69 -32.64 27.83
C ASP A 323 18.21 -32.70 28.24
N ILE A 324 17.30 -32.37 27.33
CA ILE A 324 15.86 -32.45 27.57
C ILE A 324 15.42 -33.91 27.80
N GLU A 325 15.96 -34.86 27.04
CA GLU A 325 15.71 -36.28 27.23
C GLU A 325 16.24 -36.76 28.58
N ARG A 326 17.44 -36.33 28.98
CA ARG A 326 17.98 -36.64 30.30
C ARG A 326 17.11 -36.07 31.42
N ALA A 327 16.63 -34.81 31.29
CA ALA A 327 15.67 -34.23 32.23
C ALA A 327 14.36 -35.03 32.28
N SER A 328 13.85 -35.47 31.13
CA SER A 328 12.61 -36.26 31.03
C SER A 328 12.74 -37.66 31.63
N ASN A 329 13.93 -38.26 31.57
CA ASN A 329 14.20 -39.55 32.20
C ASN A 329 14.30 -39.45 33.73
N LEU A 330 14.79 -38.31 34.24
CA LEU A 330 14.84 -38.04 35.69
C LEU A 330 13.44 -37.70 36.25
N ASP A 331 12.63 -36.99 35.48
CA ASP A 331 11.27 -36.61 35.82
C ASP A 331 10.35 -36.73 34.59
N PRO A 332 9.59 -37.84 34.46
CA PRO A 332 8.71 -38.06 33.32
C PRO A 332 7.57 -37.04 33.17
N ASN A 333 7.23 -36.29 34.24
CA ASN A 333 6.20 -35.26 34.23
C ASN A 333 6.80 -33.85 34.35
N ASN A 334 7.99 -33.64 33.78
CA ASN A 334 8.68 -32.36 33.86
C ASN A 334 8.07 -31.31 32.92
N GLY A 335 7.29 -30.37 33.47
CA GLY A 335 6.66 -29.28 32.71
C GLY A 335 7.63 -28.47 31.84
N PRO A 336 8.80 -28.01 32.35
CA PRO A 336 9.81 -27.32 31.54
C PRO A 336 10.36 -28.13 30.36
N ALA A 337 10.58 -29.44 30.51
CA ALA A 337 10.98 -30.32 29.40
C ALA A 337 9.90 -30.32 28.30
N PHE A 338 8.63 -30.52 28.66
CA PHE A 338 7.52 -30.46 27.70
C PHE A 338 7.45 -29.10 26.99
N GLY A 339 7.62 -28.01 27.73
CA GLY A 339 7.67 -26.65 27.17
C GLY A 339 8.79 -26.47 26.14
N LEU A 340 10.02 -26.89 26.45
CA LEU A 340 11.15 -26.78 25.51
C LEU A 340 10.97 -27.65 24.27
N ARG A 341 10.47 -28.89 24.42
CA ARG A 341 10.14 -29.75 23.26
C ARG A 341 9.07 -29.11 22.39
N SER A 342 8.07 -28.47 23.00
CA SER A 342 7.03 -27.73 22.28
C SER A 342 7.63 -26.60 21.43
N ILE A 343 8.55 -25.80 21.96
CA ILE A 343 9.20 -24.72 21.17
C ILE A 343 10.06 -25.26 20.05
N ILE A 344 10.82 -26.33 20.29
CA ILE A 344 11.58 -26.99 19.23
C ILE A 344 10.61 -27.47 18.12
N ALA A 345 9.47 -28.06 18.48
CA ALA A 345 8.44 -28.47 17.53
C ALA A 345 7.82 -27.28 16.77
N VAL A 346 7.54 -26.15 17.43
CA VAL A 346 7.07 -24.91 16.77
C VAL A 346 8.07 -24.44 15.71
N VAL A 347 9.36 -24.35 16.06
CA VAL A 347 10.42 -23.92 15.12
C VAL A 347 10.60 -24.90 13.95
N GLN A 348 10.34 -26.19 14.19
CA GLN A 348 10.37 -27.24 13.17
C GLN A 348 9.04 -27.39 12.40
N ASN A 349 8.07 -26.50 12.64
CA ASN A 349 6.75 -26.51 12.02
C ASN A 349 5.91 -27.78 12.31
N ASP A 350 6.17 -28.48 13.42
CA ASP A 350 5.35 -29.58 13.95
C ASP A 350 4.29 -29.02 14.91
N LYS A 351 3.19 -28.52 14.34
CA LYS A 351 2.12 -27.80 15.05
C LYS A 351 1.36 -28.69 16.04
N ASP A 352 1.01 -29.91 15.62
CA ASP A 352 0.24 -30.85 16.43
C ASP A 352 1.09 -31.38 17.60
N GLY A 353 2.35 -31.73 17.33
CA GLY A 353 3.32 -32.10 18.35
C GLY A 353 3.55 -30.96 19.34
N ALA A 354 3.73 -29.73 18.85
CA ALA A 354 3.89 -28.55 19.70
C ALA A 354 2.71 -28.32 20.64
N LEU A 355 1.47 -28.39 20.13
CA LEU A 355 0.26 -28.16 20.94
C LEU A 355 0.05 -29.26 21.98
N SER A 356 0.26 -30.51 21.60
CA SER A 356 0.19 -31.66 22.52
C SER A 356 1.21 -31.52 23.66
N LEU A 357 2.47 -31.22 23.33
CA LEU A 357 3.53 -31.02 24.32
C LEU A 357 3.26 -29.82 25.22
N ALA A 358 2.77 -28.70 24.68
CA ALA A 358 2.49 -27.53 25.52
C ALA A 358 1.31 -27.76 26.47
N ARG A 359 0.28 -28.52 26.06
CA ARG A 359 -0.82 -28.91 26.95
C ARG A 359 -0.29 -29.78 28.10
N LYS A 360 0.56 -30.76 27.81
CA LYS A 360 1.23 -31.56 28.84
C LYS A 360 2.08 -30.70 29.79
N ALA A 361 2.75 -29.67 29.28
CA ALA A 361 3.49 -28.73 30.12
C ALA A 361 2.57 -28.01 31.14
N VAL A 362 1.36 -27.62 30.73
CA VAL A 362 0.36 -26.98 31.60
C VAL A 362 -0.30 -27.99 32.55
N GLU A 363 -0.53 -29.23 32.11
CA GLU A 363 -1.04 -30.31 32.97
C GLU A 363 -0.04 -30.68 34.06
N ALA A 364 1.26 -30.71 33.73
CA ALA A 364 2.33 -30.98 34.68
C ALA A 364 2.45 -29.91 35.77
N ASP A 365 2.25 -28.63 35.43
CA ASP A 365 2.18 -27.53 36.39
C ASP A 365 1.16 -26.45 35.95
N PRO A 366 -0.10 -26.53 36.44
CA PRO A 366 -1.15 -25.58 36.08
C PRO A 366 -0.90 -24.13 36.53
N LYS A 367 0.02 -23.91 37.48
CA LYS A 367 0.38 -22.60 38.02
C LYS A 367 1.64 -22.02 37.37
N SER A 368 2.26 -22.73 36.42
CA SER A 368 3.43 -22.26 35.70
C SER A 368 3.10 -21.22 34.65
N ALA A 369 3.54 -19.98 34.86
CA ALA A 369 3.50 -18.94 33.83
C ALA A 369 4.29 -19.36 32.57
N THR A 370 5.44 -20.00 32.73
CA THR A 370 6.27 -20.50 31.61
C THR A 370 5.52 -21.56 30.78
N ALA A 371 4.75 -22.46 31.40
CA ALA A 371 3.96 -23.45 30.68
C ALA A 371 2.86 -22.77 29.84
N ARG A 372 2.22 -21.73 30.39
CA ARG A 372 1.24 -20.90 29.66
C ARG A 372 1.88 -20.13 28.50
N VAL A 373 3.12 -19.65 28.67
CA VAL A 373 3.89 -19.03 27.57
C VAL A 373 4.15 -20.04 26.46
N ALA A 374 4.63 -21.25 26.77
CA ALA A 374 4.82 -22.31 25.78
C ALA A 374 3.51 -22.68 25.06
N LEU A 375 2.39 -22.78 25.80
CA LEU A 375 1.07 -23.01 25.22
C LEU A 375 0.66 -21.92 24.25
N SER A 376 0.93 -20.65 24.54
CA SER A 376 0.61 -19.56 23.60
C SER A 376 1.34 -19.66 22.28
N TYR A 377 2.62 -20.07 22.29
CA TYR A 377 3.40 -20.27 21.07
C TYR A 377 2.78 -21.39 20.22
N ALA A 378 2.42 -22.51 20.86
CA ALA A 378 1.82 -23.64 20.18
C ALA A 378 0.40 -23.34 19.67
N GLN A 379 -0.41 -22.63 20.46
CA GLN A 379 -1.74 -22.15 20.05
C GLN A 379 -1.65 -21.20 18.85
N GLN A 380 -0.73 -20.23 18.90
CA GLN A 380 -0.48 -19.33 17.78
C GLN A 380 -0.06 -20.09 16.52
N ALA A 381 0.85 -21.07 16.63
CA ALA A 381 1.26 -21.93 15.51
C ALA A 381 0.10 -22.79 14.96
N ALA A 382 -0.87 -23.15 15.82
CA ALA A 382 -2.09 -23.87 15.49
C ALA A 382 -3.28 -22.97 15.12
N PHE A 383 -3.04 -21.67 14.82
CA PHE A 383 -4.04 -20.68 14.41
C PHE A 383 -5.09 -20.29 15.49
N ASP A 384 -4.80 -20.54 16.77
CA ASP A 384 -5.63 -20.15 17.93
C ASP A 384 -5.06 -18.90 18.62
N LEU A 385 -5.21 -17.72 17.99
CA LEU A 385 -4.70 -16.45 18.54
C LEU A 385 -5.44 -15.99 19.78
N GLU A 386 -6.76 -16.18 19.81
CA GLU A 386 -7.61 -15.82 20.94
C GLU A 386 -7.24 -16.66 22.17
N GLY A 387 -7.04 -17.97 22.00
CA GLY A 387 -6.55 -18.86 23.04
C GLY A 387 -5.13 -18.52 23.47
N ALA A 388 -4.23 -18.18 22.52
CA ALA A 388 -2.88 -17.72 22.85
C ALA A 388 -2.91 -16.44 23.72
N LEU A 389 -3.78 -15.48 23.38
CA LEU A 389 -3.97 -14.25 24.15
C LEU A 389 -4.54 -14.51 25.55
N ALA A 390 -5.48 -15.45 25.67
CA ALA A 390 -6.03 -15.87 26.95
C ALA A 390 -4.94 -16.50 27.84
N SER A 391 -4.17 -17.46 27.29
CA SER A 391 -3.04 -18.09 27.99
C SER A 391 -2.03 -17.07 28.50
N LEU A 392 -1.77 -16.01 27.74
CA LEU A 392 -0.81 -14.96 28.13
C LEU A 392 -1.35 -13.96 29.14
N LYS A 393 -2.65 -13.64 29.08
CA LYS A 393 -3.31 -12.91 30.17
C LYS A 393 -3.26 -13.69 31.47
N ASP A 394 -3.34 -15.01 31.44
CA ASP A 394 -3.21 -15.84 32.63
C ASP A 394 -1.75 -15.96 33.09
N ALA A 395 -0.80 -16.09 32.16
CA ALA A 395 0.63 -16.11 32.48
C ALA A 395 1.07 -14.87 33.28
N VAL A 396 0.70 -13.66 32.84
CA VAL A 396 1.05 -12.41 33.54
C VAL A 396 0.30 -12.19 34.85
N LYS A 397 -0.82 -12.91 35.08
CA LYS A 397 -1.50 -12.92 36.39
C LYS A 397 -0.80 -13.88 37.35
N LEU A 398 -0.35 -15.03 36.86
CA LEU A 398 0.37 -16.05 37.65
C LEU A 398 1.75 -15.55 38.08
N ASP A 399 2.48 -14.90 37.17
CA ASP A 399 3.74 -14.21 37.50
C ASP A 399 3.77 -12.79 36.90
N PRO A 400 3.36 -11.77 37.67
CA PRO A 400 3.38 -10.38 37.22
C PRO A 400 4.79 -9.81 36.98
N GLN A 401 5.84 -10.50 37.42
CA GLN A 401 7.24 -10.08 37.29
C GLN A 401 7.95 -10.77 36.11
N ASP A 402 7.27 -11.64 35.36
CA ASP A 402 7.84 -12.29 34.19
C ASP A 402 7.87 -11.33 32.97
N SER A 403 9.06 -10.78 32.69
CA SER A 403 9.27 -9.88 31.55
C SER A 403 9.01 -10.53 30.19
N LEU A 404 9.24 -11.83 30.03
CA LEU A 404 8.97 -12.53 28.76
C LEU A 404 7.47 -12.72 28.55
N ALA A 405 6.71 -13.06 29.58
CA ALA A 405 5.26 -13.13 29.50
C ALA A 405 4.65 -11.78 29.09
N TRP A 406 5.13 -10.67 29.67
CA TRP A 406 4.71 -9.32 29.24
C TRP A 406 5.13 -8.99 27.81
N ALA A 407 6.33 -9.37 27.38
CA ALA A 407 6.80 -9.14 26.00
C ALA A 407 5.96 -9.91 24.98
N ARG A 408 5.64 -11.18 25.28
CA ARG A 408 4.75 -12.01 24.44
C ARG A 408 3.31 -11.51 24.44
N LEU A 409 2.84 -10.93 25.54
CA LEU A 409 1.51 -10.32 25.59
C LEU A 409 1.47 -9.07 24.70
N ALA A 410 2.55 -8.27 24.68
CA ALA A 410 2.68 -7.14 23.77
C ALA A 410 2.63 -7.57 22.30
N GLU A 411 3.34 -8.64 21.94
CA GLU A 411 3.33 -9.21 20.59
C GLU A 411 1.92 -9.66 20.16
N LEU A 412 1.19 -10.37 21.03
CA LEU A 412 -0.19 -10.74 20.72
C LEU A 412 -1.08 -9.50 20.58
N TRP A 413 -0.93 -8.47 21.42
CA TRP A 413 -1.68 -7.22 21.24
C TRP A 413 -1.40 -6.55 19.89
N LEU A 414 -0.18 -6.65 19.34
CA LEU A 414 0.14 -6.19 17.98
C LEU A 414 -0.60 -7.02 16.92
N SER A 415 -0.67 -8.35 17.09
CA SER A 415 -1.44 -9.24 16.19
C SER A 415 -2.95 -8.97 16.18
N PHE A 416 -3.47 -8.32 17.23
CA PHE A 416 -4.85 -7.84 17.33
C PHE A 416 -5.00 -6.34 16.98
N GLY A 417 -3.95 -5.66 16.51
CA GLY A 417 -3.98 -4.23 16.17
C GLY A 417 -4.17 -3.28 17.38
N ASN A 418 -4.15 -3.80 18.62
CA ASN A 418 -4.37 -3.00 19.83
C ASN A 418 -3.07 -2.29 20.25
N LEU A 419 -2.67 -1.27 19.49
CA LEU A 419 -1.33 -0.68 19.57
C LEU A 419 -1.01 -0.05 20.94
N ASP A 420 -1.98 0.56 21.62
CA ASP A 420 -1.75 1.13 22.96
C ASP A 420 -1.56 0.06 24.04
N LYS A 421 -2.31 -1.04 23.97
CA LYS A 421 -2.13 -2.17 24.89
C LYS A 421 -0.79 -2.86 24.63
N ALA A 422 -0.41 -2.99 23.36
CA ALA A 422 0.89 -3.51 22.98
C ALA A 422 2.02 -2.65 23.54
N LEU A 423 1.96 -1.32 23.34
CA LEU A 423 3.00 -0.41 23.85
C LEU A 423 3.10 -0.46 25.38
N LYS A 424 1.96 -0.44 26.10
CA LYS A 424 1.96 -0.54 27.57
C LYS A 424 2.57 -1.86 28.06
N ALA A 425 2.21 -2.99 27.44
CA ALA A 425 2.78 -4.29 27.79
C ALA A 425 4.29 -4.36 27.47
N ALA A 426 4.74 -3.81 26.34
CA ALA A 426 6.14 -3.76 25.97
C ALA A 426 6.97 -2.87 26.93
N GLN A 427 6.44 -1.70 27.29
CA GLN A 427 7.06 -0.82 28.29
C GLN A 427 7.16 -1.51 29.66
N LYS A 428 6.11 -2.25 30.07
CA LYS A 428 6.15 -3.05 31.30
C LYS A 428 7.21 -4.15 31.24
N ALA A 429 7.34 -4.84 30.11
CA ALA A 429 8.36 -5.87 29.89
C ALA A 429 9.79 -5.30 30.03
N VAL A 430 10.06 -4.17 29.38
CA VAL A 430 11.36 -3.48 29.45
C VAL A 430 11.63 -2.94 30.86
N ALA A 431 10.62 -2.41 31.56
CA ALA A 431 10.77 -1.95 32.95
C ALA A 431 11.13 -3.09 33.91
N LEU A 432 10.65 -4.31 33.66
CA LEU A 432 10.98 -5.50 34.45
C LEU A 432 12.39 -6.02 34.14
N ASN A 433 12.79 -6.05 32.87
CA ASN A 433 14.14 -6.45 32.47
C ASN A 433 14.58 -5.75 31.17
N PRO A 434 15.35 -4.64 31.26
CA PRO A 434 15.80 -3.91 30.07
C PRO A 434 16.95 -4.60 29.33
N ARG A 435 17.59 -5.60 29.95
CA ARG A 435 18.74 -6.36 29.40
C ARG A 435 18.33 -7.65 28.69
N LEU A 436 17.04 -7.83 28.44
CA LEU A 436 16.52 -8.96 27.69
C LEU A 436 16.12 -8.49 26.29
N ALA A 437 16.83 -8.98 25.27
CA ALA A 437 16.66 -8.55 23.88
C ALA A 437 15.20 -8.56 23.42
N ARG A 438 14.44 -9.62 23.76
CA ARG A 438 13.04 -9.76 23.37
C ARG A 438 12.15 -8.60 23.84
N THR A 439 12.42 -8.03 25.03
CA THR A 439 11.66 -6.89 25.56
C THR A 439 11.86 -5.63 24.72
N GLN A 440 13.11 -5.39 24.28
CA GLN A 440 13.46 -4.28 23.40
C GLN A 440 12.93 -4.50 21.98
N THR A 441 12.99 -5.74 21.46
CA THR A 441 12.42 -6.10 20.15
C THR A 441 10.94 -5.74 20.07
N VAL A 442 10.13 -6.18 21.05
CA VAL A 442 8.67 -5.90 21.03
C VAL A 442 8.36 -4.42 21.29
N LEU A 443 9.19 -3.72 22.08
CA LEU A 443 9.08 -2.27 22.25
C LEU A 443 9.36 -1.53 20.92
N GLY A 444 10.38 -1.97 20.18
CA GLY A 444 10.70 -1.44 18.86
C GLY A 444 9.55 -1.62 17.88
N TYR A 445 8.94 -2.80 17.82
CA TYR A 445 7.76 -3.04 17.00
C TYR A 445 6.53 -2.23 17.44
N ALA A 446 6.30 -2.10 18.75
CA ALA A 446 5.20 -1.27 19.25
C ALA A 446 5.39 0.22 18.90
N TYR A 447 6.62 0.74 19.00
CA TYR A 447 6.94 2.07 18.54
C TYR A 447 6.79 2.22 17.02
N LEU A 448 7.27 1.25 16.24
CA LEU A 448 7.17 1.29 14.79
C LEU A 448 5.71 1.28 14.31
N ALA A 449 4.85 0.46 14.93
CA ALA A 449 3.43 0.39 14.62
C ALA A 449 2.70 1.71 14.93
N GLN A 450 3.11 2.45 15.99
CA GLN A 450 2.63 3.81 16.27
C GLN A 450 3.38 4.90 15.47
N VAL A 451 4.26 4.51 14.54
CA VAL A 451 5.10 5.40 13.73
C VAL A 451 5.99 6.33 14.57
N LYS A 452 6.50 5.82 15.68
CA LYS A 452 7.58 6.42 16.46
C LYS A 452 8.91 5.86 15.96
N THR A 453 9.23 6.12 14.70
CA THR A 453 10.35 5.47 13.96
C THR A 453 11.70 5.63 14.66
N ARG A 454 12.01 6.82 15.18
CA ARG A 454 13.27 7.08 15.90
C ARG A 454 13.39 6.27 17.19
N ASP A 455 12.30 6.16 17.95
CA ASP A 455 12.28 5.37 19.19
C ASP A 455 12.34 3.87 18.87
N ALA A 456 11.70 3.45 17.77
CA ALA A 456 11.78 2.08 17.29
C ALA A 456 13.23 1.68 16.93
N LYS A 457 13.96 2.52 16.19
CA LYS A 457 15.38 2.26 15.84
C LYS A 457 16.24 2.09 17.08
N LYS A 458 16.12 2.99 18.07
CA LYS A 458 16.86 2.88 19.35
C LYS A 458 16.58 1.57 20.08
N ALA A 459 15.32 1.16 20.14
CA ALA A 459 14.94 -0.11 20.77
C ALA A 459 15.48 -1.32 20.00
N PHE A 460 15.45 -1.30 18.66
CA PHE A 460 16.03 -2.37 17.83
C PHE A 460 17.56 -2.42 17.94
N GLU A 461 18.24 -1.27 17.97
CA GLU A 461 19.69 -1.20 18.19
C GLU A 461 20.09 -1.82 19.53
N GLU A 462 19.32 -1.54 20.60
CA GLU A 462 19.55 -2.16 21.90
C GLU A 462 19.25 -3.67 21.88
N ALA A 463 18.17 -4.09 21.23
CA ALA A 463 17.85 -5.51 21.06
C ALA A 463 18.97 -6.27 20.33
N ILE A 464 19.53 -5.69 19.26
CA ILE A 464 20.64 -6.27 18.49
C ILE A 464 21.90 -6.39 19.35
N LYS A 465 22.21 -5.41 20.21
CA LYS A 465 23.36 -5.50 21.12
C LYS A 465 23.20 -6.63 22.14
N LEU A 466 21.99 -6.83 22.65
CA LEU A 466 21.68 -7.84 23.67
C LEU A 466 21.62 -9.26 23.09
N ASP A 467 21.06 -9.43 21.89
CA ASP A 467 21.02 -10.70 21.17
C ASP A 467 21.23 -10.48 19.67
N GLN A 468 22.47 -10.71 19.24
CA GLN A 468 22.88 -10.48 17.85
C GLN A 468 22.36 -11.57 16.89
N ALA A 469 21.80 -12.67 17.42
CA ALA A 469 21.29 -13.78 16.60
C ALA A 469 19.81 -13.61 16.24
N ASP A 470 19.06 -12.73 16.95
CA ASP A 470 17.64 -12.53 16.69
C ASP A 470 17.43 -11.82 15.34
N PRO A 471 16.77 -12.47 14.35
CA PRO A 471 16.51 -11.86 13.05
C PRO A 471 15.46 -10.74 13.12
N LEU A 472 14.56 -10.76 14.10
CA LEU A 472 13.43 -9.83 14.16
C LEU A 472 13.81 -8.37 14.44
N PRO A 473 14.73 -8.02 15.36
CA PRO A 473 15.13 -6.62 15.51
C PRO A 473 15.90 -6.08 14.30
N ARG A 474 16.60 -6.94 13.54
CA ARG A 474 17.20 -6.58 12.23
C ARG A 474 16.13 -6.26 11.20
N LEU A 475 15.11 -7.12 11.05
CA LEU A 475 13.96 -6.84 10.19
C LEU A 475 13.26 -5.54 10.59
N GLY A 476 13.01 -5.34 11.89
CA GLY A 476 12.38 -4.14 12.43
C GLY A 476 13.19 -2.87 12.19
N SER A 477 14.51 -2.93 12.39
CA SER A 477 15.45 -1.85 12.06
C SER A 477 15.44 -1.55 10.56
N GLY A 478 15.38 -2.58 9.71
CA GLY A 478 15.23 -2.44 8.27
C GLY A 478 13.96 -1.69 7.90
N LEU A 479 12.81 -2.10 8.43
CA LEU A 479 11.52 -1.42 8.22
C LEU A 479 11.53 0.04 8.69
N ALA A 480 12.11 0.31 9.85
CA ALA A 480 12.22 1.66 10.40
C ALA A 480 13.15 2.54 9.53
N THR A 481 14.25 1.98 9.03
CA THR A 481 15.22 2.67 8.16
C THR A 481 14.62 2.97 6.80
N ILE A 482 13.89 2.03 6.19
CA ILE A 482 13.15 2.30 4.94
C ILE A 482 12.17 3.44 5.14
N ARG A 483 11.47 3.46 6.28
CA ARG A 483 10.47 4.50 6.58
C ARG A 483 11.07 5.92 6.63
N GLU A 484 12.32 6.06 7.04
CA GLU A 484 13.06 7.34 7.02
C GLU A 484 13.62 7.70 5.63
N GLY A 485 13.32 6.91 4.60
CA GLY A 485 13.74 7.14 3.20
C GLY A 485 14.91 6.26 2.73
N GLU A 486 15.65 5.66 3.67
CA GLU A 486 16.87 4.89 3.42
C GLU A 486 16.58 3.45 2.96
N LEU A 487 16.03 3.30 1.76
CA LEU A 487 15.61 2.01 1.20
C LEU A 487 16.75 0.98 1.13
N LYS A 488 17.91 1.37 0.61
CA LYS A 488 19.07 0.48 0.47
C LYS A 488 19.60 0.01 1.82
N GLY A 489 19.69 0.92 2.79
CA GLY A 489 20.11 0.60 4.15
C GLY A 489 19.15 -0.38 4.80
N GLY A 490 17.84 -0.13 4.69
CA GLY A 490 16.86 -1.01 5.30
C GLY A 490 16.75 -2.38 4.64
N ARG A 491 16.91 -2.48 3.31
CA ARG A 491 17.05 -3.78 2.62
C ARG A 491 18.27 -4.56 3.13
N ARG A 492 19.44 -3.92 3.34
CA ARG A 492 20.64 -4.61 3.87
C ARG A 492 20.37 -5.24 5.24
N GLU A 493 19.66 -4.54 6.13
CA GLU A 493 19.24 -5.12 7.42
C GLU A 493 18.31 -6.34 7.25
N MET A 494 17.46 -6.35 6.23
CA MET A 494 16.61 -7.51 5.90
C MET A 494 17.42 -8.69 5.35
N GLU A 495 18.51 -8.46 4.61
CA GLU A 495 19.42 -9.54 4.20
C GLU A 495 20.14 -10.15 5.40
N ILE A 496 20.59 -9.32 6.35
CA ILE A 496 21.17 -9.79 7.61
C ILE A 496 20.13 -10.65 8.34
N ALA A 497 18.89 -10.16 8.49
CA ALA A 497 17.81 -10.92 9.10
C ALA A 497 17.58 -12.29 8.41
N ALA A 498 17.55 -12.32 7.07
CA ALA A 498 17.40 -13.55 6.30
C ALA A 498 18.58 -14.51 6.46
N SER A 499 19.79 -14.00 6.73
CA SER A 499 20.96 -14.83 7.02
C SER A 499 20.93 -15.42 8.43
N LEU A 500 20.40 -14.67 9.40
CA LEU A 500 20.29 -15.08 10.80
C LEU A 500 19.22 -16.14 10.99
N ASP A 501 18.16 -16.11 10.18
CA ASP A 501 17.15 -17.15 10.09
C ASP A 501 16.74 -17.42 8.63
N PRO A 502 17.43 -18.35 7.96
CA PRO A 502 17.22 -18.63 6.54
C PRO A 502 15.95 -19.42 6.23
N ASN A 503 15.23 -19.92 7.24
CA ASN A 503 14.07 -20.79 7.09
C ASN A 503 12.72 -20.09 7.25
N THR A 504 12.71 -18.75 7.38
CA THR A 504 11.47 -18.00 7.63
C THR A 504 10.90 -17.35 6.36
N SER A 505 9.71 -17.80 5.94
CA SER A 505 8.95 -17.22 4.80
C SER A 505 8.70 -15.72 4.97
N LEU A 506 8.39 -15.27 6.20
CA LEU A 506 8.10 -13.87 6.52
C LEU A 506 9.26 -12.94 6.13
N VAL A 507 10.48 -13.22 6.63
CA VAL A 507 11.67 -12.40 6.36
C VAL A 507 12.00 -12.38 4.87
N ARG A 508 11.87 -13.52 4.18
CA ARG A 508 12.05 -13.61 2.72
C ARG A 508 11.03 -12.77 1.96
N SER A 509 9.77 -12.79 2.40
CA SER A 509 8.70 -12.00 1.79
C SER A 509 8.96 -10.50 1.90
N TYR A 510 9.46 -10.03 3.06
CA TYR A 510 9.85 -8.63 3.26
C TYR A 510 11.14 -8.25 2.51
N LEU A 511 12.11 -9.16 2.42
CA LEU A 511 13.31 -8.92 1.62
C LEU A 511 13.00 -8.80 0.12
N GLY A 512 12.11 -9.66 -0.40
CA GLY A 512 11.60 -9.56 -1.77
C GLY A 512 10.94 -8.20 -2.04
N LYS A 513 10.16 -7.72 -1.07
CA LYS A 513 9.57 -6.37 -1.08
C LYS A 513 10.62 -5.25 -1.10
N GLY A 514 11.72 -5.41 -0.35
CA GLY A 514 12.88 -4.51 -0.39
C GLY A 514 13.51 -4.42 -1.78
N TYR A 515 13.81 -5.55 -2.42
CA TYR A 515 14.34 -5.56 -3.78
C TYR A 515 13.35 -5.02 -4.81
N TYR A 516 12.05 -5.31 -4.65
CA TYR A 516 11.00 -4.79 -5.52
C TYR A 516 10.98 -3.27 -5.49
N GLU A 517 11.02 -2.64 -4.32
CA GLU A 517 11.09 -1.19 -4.19
C GLU A 517 12.39 -0.59 -4.74
N GLU A 518 13.50 -1.34 -4.72
CA GLU A 518 14.76 -0.95 -5.37
C GLU A 518 14.74 -1.09 -6.90
N LYS A 519 13.60 -1.50 -7.49
CA LYS A 519 13.46 -1.83 -8.92
C LYS A 519 14.37 -3.02 -9.36
N ARG A 520 14.69 -3.94 -8.44
CA ARG A 520 15.48 -5.15 -8.71
C ARG A 520 14.56 -6.38 -8.83
N ASP A 521 13.96 -6.57 -10.01
CA ASP A 521 12.92 -7.59 -10.25
C ASP A 521 13.40 -9.03 -10.00
N LYS A 522 14.55 -9.42 -10.57
CA LYS A 522 15.05 -10.80 -10.45
C LYS A 522 15.27 -11.21 -8.97
N PRO A 523 16.05 -10.47 -8.16
CA PRO A 523 16.18 -10.78 -6.74
C PRO A 523 14.86 -10.79 -5.97
N ALA A 524 13.92 -9.88 -6.30
CA ALA A 524 12.60 -9.86 -5.66
C ALA A 524 11.82 -11.16 -5.94
N ARG A 525 11.74 -11.56 -7.21
CA ARG A 525 11.09 -12.80 -7.65
C ARG A 525 11.71 -14.02 -6.97
N ASP A 526 13.03 -14.09 -6.94
CA ASP A 526 13.75 -15.25 -6.40
C ASP A 526 13.52 -15.38 -4.88
N GLN A 527 13.42 -14.26 -4.13
CA GLN A 527 13.05 -14.30 -2.70
C GLN A 527 11.60 -14.76 -2.45
N TRP A 528 10.64 -14.33 -3.27
CA TRP A 528 9.26 -14.80 -3.14
C TRP A 528 9.09 -16.25 -3.55
N ALA A 529 9.88 -16.75 -4.51
CA ALA A 529 9.93 -18.17 -4.84
C ALA A 529 10.41 -19.00 -3.62
N ILE A 530 11.51 -18.59 -2.99
CA ILE A 530 12.00 -19.23 -1.75
C ILE A 530 10.95 -19.17 -0.64
N ALA A 531 10.29 -18.02 -0.46
CA ALA A 531 9.26 -17.87 0.57
C ALA A 531 8.09 -18.86 0.35
N LYS A 532 7.63 -19.03 -0.90
CA LYS A 532 6.59 -20.01 -1.28
C LYS A 532 7.03 -21.45 -1.04
N GLU A 533 8.31 -21.78 -1.24
CA GLU A 533 8.86 -23.12 -0.96
C GLU A 533 8.96 -23.39 0.55
N LEU A 534 9.32 -22.38 1.33
CA LEU A 534 9.44 -22.45 2.79
C LEU A 534 8.09 -22.65 3.47
N ASP A 535 7.07 -21.91 3.04
CA ASP A 535 5.71 -22.07 3.52
C ASP A 535 4.71 -21.93 2.35
N PRO A 536 4.32 -23.06 1.72
CA PRO A 536 3.33 -23.05 0.63
C PRO A 536 1.93 -22.58 1.07
N LEU A 537 1.68 -22.50 2.38
CA LEU A 537 0.42 -22.07 2.97
C LEU A 537 0.42 -20.58 3.33
N ASP A 538 1.57 -19.89 3.33
CA ASP A 538 1.66 -18.45 3.58
C ASP A 538 1.10 -17.66 2.38
N PRO A 539 0.03 -16.85 2.56
CA PRO A 539 -0.51 -16.03 1.47
C PRO A 539 0.39 -14.86 1.07
N THR A 540 1.30 -14.43 1.95
CA THR A 540 2.10 -13.20 1.79
C THR A 540 2.97 -13.16 0.54
N PRO A 541 3.79 -14.19 0.22
CA PRO A 541 4.62 -14.16 -0.98
C PRO A 541 3.82 -14.30 -2.28
N TRP A 542 2.65 -14.95 -2.27
CA TRP A 542 1.75 -14.98 -3.42
C TRP A 542 1.17 -13.59 -3.72
N PHE A 543 0.75 -12.86 -2.68
CA PHE A 543 0.25 -11.49 -2.83
C PHE A 543 1.29 -10.56 -3.46
N TYR A 544 2.52 -10.54 -2.93
CA TYR A 544 3.53 -9.63 -3.44
C TYR A 544 4.06 -10.03 -4.83
N ASP A 545 4.20 -11.32 -5.13
CA ASP A 545 4.58 -11.76 -6.48
C ASP A 545 3.46 -11.50 -7.50
N ALA A 546 2.18 -11.52 -7.10
CA ALA A 546 1.07 -11.07 -7.96
C ALA A 546 1.21 -9.59 -8.34
N ILE A 547 1.44 -8.70 -7.36
CA ILE A 547 1.66 -7.27 -7.63
C ILE A 547 2.87 -7.09 -8.55
N ARG A 548 3.97 -7.82 -8.30
CA ARG A 548 5.15 -7.80 -9.19
C ARG A 548 4.78 -8.19 -10.62
N LYS A 549 4.14 -9.35 -10.81
CA LYS A 549 3.67 -9.86 -12.12
C LYS A 549 2.76 -8.86 -12.82
N GLN A 550 1.84 -8.23 -12.10
CA GLN A 550 0.99 -7.17 -12.64
C GLN A 550 1.84 -6.03 -13.19
N THR A 551 2.80 -5.50 -12.40
CA THR A 551 3.66 -4.39 -12.82
C THR A 551 4.65 -4.73 -13.94
N VAL A 552 5.05 -6.00 -14.10
CA VAL A 552 5.92 -6.45 -15.22
C VAL A 552 5.13 -6.98 -16.43
N ASN A 553 3.89 -6.54 -16.59
CA ASN A 553 3.02 -6.82 -17.75
C ASN A 553 2.67 -8.32 -17.91
N ARG A 554 2.40 -9.00 -16.79
CA ARG A 554 1.96 -10.40 -16.72
C ARG A 554 0.65 -10.54 -15.92
N PRO A 555 -0.44 -9.85 -16.31
CA PRO A 555 -1.66 -9.77 -15.49
C PRO A 555 -2.41 -11.11 -15.35
N VAL A 556 -2.36 -12.02 -16.34
CA VAL A 556 -3.01 -13.34 -16.23
C VAL A 556 -2.36 -14.20 -15.15
N GLU A 557 -1.04 -14.17 -15.06
CA GLU A 557 -0.31 -14.90 -14.00
C GLU A 557 -0.44 -14.20 -12.65
N ALA A 558 -0.53 -12.87 -12.64
CA ALA A 558 -0.85 -12.10 -11.45
C ALA A 558 -2.22 -12.48 -10.88
N LEU A 559 -3.22 -12.66 -11.75
CA LEU A 559 -4.57 -13.13 -11.38
C LEU A 559 -4.49 -14.47 -10.65
N GLN A 560 -3.75 -15.44 -11.18
CA GLN A 560 -3.61 -16.77 -10.58
C GLN A 560 -2.94 -16.71 -9.19
N ASP A 561 -1.84 -15.97 -9.06
CA ASP A 561 -1.14 -15.81 -7.78
C ASP A 561 -2.02 -15.10 -6.74
N LEU A 562 -2.78 -14.08 -7.15
CA LEU A 562 -3.63 -13.34 -6.23
C LEU A 562 -4.83 -14.16 -5.76
N GLU A 563 -5.45 -14.94 -6.65
CA GLU A 563 -6.50 -15.89 -6.29
C GLU A 563 -5.98 -16.96 -5.31
N ARG A 564 -4.74 -17.44 -5.52
CA ARG A 564 -4.08 -18.33 -4.57
C ARG A 564 -3.84 -17.66 -3.23
N SER A 565 -3.39 -16.40 -3.23
CA SER A 565 -3.21 -15.63 -2.00
C SER A 565 -4.53 -15.44 -1.22
N ILE A 566 -5.65 -15.19 -1.92
CA ILE A 566 -6.97 -15.06 -1.31
C ILE A 566 -7.41 -16.39 -0.69
N ALA A 567 -7.25 -17.50 -1.41
CA ALA A 567 -7.59 -18.83 -0.91
C ALA A 567 -6.80 -19.23 0.35
N LEU A 568 -5.58 -18.72 0.50
CA LEU A 568 -4.69 -18.97 1.64
C LEU A 568 -4.85 -17.94 2.78
N ASN A 569 -5.74 -16.95 2.68
CA ASN A 569 -5.82 -15.83 3.62
C ASN A 569 -5.91 -16.26 5.09
N HIS A 570 -6.72 -17.28 5.40
CA HIS A 570 -6.90 -17.76 6.77
C HIS A 570 -5.63 -18.36 7.40
N ASN A 571 -4.64 -18.77 6.60
CA ASN A 571 -3.36 -19.26 7.12
C ASN A 571 -2.49 -18.12 7.69
N ARG A 572 -2.86 -16.86 7.50
CA ARG A 572 -2.19 -15.74 8.16
C ARG A 572 -2.67 -15.53 9.61
N ALA A 573 -3.62 -16.35 10.08
CA ALA A 573 -4.10 -16.35 11.46
C ALA A 573 -3.01 -16.59 12.51
N ILE A 574 -1.79 -16.98 12.14
CA ILE A 574 -0.64 -17.01 13.06
C ILE A 574 -0.23 -15.59 13.50
N TYR A 575 -0.43 -14.58 12.65
CA TYR A 575 0.08 -13.23 12.87
C TYR A 575 -1.01 -12.17 13.02
N ARG A 576 -2.25 -12.49 12.67
CA ARG A 576 -3.34 -11.51 12.60
C ARG A 576 -4.65 -12.10 13.08
N SER A 577 -5.33 -11.35 13.94
CA SER A 577 -6.70 -11.65 14.38
C SER A 577 -7.68 -11.70 13.21
N ARG A 578 -8.84 -12.33 13.41
CA ARG A 578 -9.89 -12.46 12.38
C ARG A 578 -10.25 -11.13 11.71
N LEU A 579 -10.40 -10.07 12.49
CA LEU A 579 -10.73 -8.75 11.96
C LEU A 579 -9.66 -8.26 10.96
N LEU A 580 -8.38 -8.32 11.34
CA LEU A 580 -7.28 -7.91 10.47
C LEU A 580 -7.09 -8.83 9.25
N LEU A 581 -7.56 -10.09 9.32
CA LEU A 581 -7.59 -10.98 8.16
C LEU A 581 -8.67 -10.60 7.16
N GLU A 582 -9.81 -10.08 7.62
CA GLU A 582 -10.84 -9.52 6.74
C GLU A 582 -10.33 -8.23 6.09
N GLU A 583 -9.63 -7.35 6.82
CA GLU A 583 -8.96 -6.17 6.24
C GLU A 583 -7.94 -6.57 5.16
N ASP A 584 -7.08 -7.56 5.43
CA ASP A 584 -6.13 -8.02 4.43
C ASP A 584 -6.85 -8.66 3.22
N LEU A 585 -7.99 -9.30 3.42
CA LEU A 585 -8.78 -9.91 2.35
C LEU A 585 -9.46 -8.86 1.48
N ALA A 586 -10.00 -7.80 2.10
CA ALA A 586 -10.51 -6.62 1.42
C ALA A 586 -9.43 -6.01 0.51
N ALA A 587 -8.24 -5.74 1.05
CA ALA A 587 -7.12 -5.21 0.26
C ALA A 587 -6.73 -6.12 -0.93
N ARG A 588 -6.76 -7.45 -0.73
CA ARG A 588 -6.51 -8.41 -1.83
C ARG A 588 -7.62 -8.43 -2.87
N SER A 589 -8.89 -8.32 -2.47
CA SER A 589 -10.02 -8.19 -3.38
C SER A 589 -9.93 -6.91 -4.21
N ALA A 590 -9.55 -5.77 -3.61
CA ALA A 590 -9.31 -4.53 -4.35
C ALA A 590 -8.19 -4.68 -5.40
N SER A 591 -7.07 -5.32 -5.03
CA SER A 591 -6.00 -5.66 -5.99
C SER A 591 -6.46 -6.62 -7.09
N LEU A 592 -7.38 -7.54 -6.78
CA LEU A 592 -7.94 -8.47 -7.76
C LEU A 592 -8.84 -7.74 -8.76
N GLY A 593 -9.62 -6.77 -8.27
CA GLY A 593 -10.37 -5.83 -9.11
C GLY A 593 -9.48 -5.11 -10.11
N ARG A 594 -8.32 -4.58 -9.66
CA ARG A 594 -7.34 -3.93 -10.55
C ARG A 594 -6.83 -4.87 -11.64
N ILE A 595 -6.43 -6.09 -11.29
CA ILE A 595 -5.98 -7.08 -12.28
C ILE A 595 -7.09 -7.42 -13.28
N TYR A 596 -8.34 -7.53 -12.84
CA TYR A 596 -9.46 -7.71 -13.76
C TYR A 596 -9.63 -6.52 -14.71
N SER A 597 -9.45 -5.29 -14.23
CA SER A 597 -9.47 -4.10 -15.10
C SER A 597 -8.37 -4.14 -16.15
N ASP A 598 -7.13 -4.51 -15.78
CA ASP A 598 -6.00 -4.66 -16.74
C ASP A 598 -6.31 -5.65 -17.86
N LEU A 599 -7.01 -6.75 -17.52
CA LEU A 599 -7.43 -7.81 -18.44
C LEU A 599 -8.63 -7.43 -19.31
N GLY A 600 -9.29 -6.30 -19.04
CA GLY A 600 -10.52 -5.86 -19.71
C GLY A 600 -11.80 -6.50 -19.16
N PHE A 601 -11.78 -7.05 -17.94
CA PHE A 601 -12.89 -7.78 -17.31
C PHE A 601 -13.67 -6.86 -16.35
N GLN A 602 -14.17 -5.73 -16.87
CA GLN A 602 -14.70 -4.62 -16.05
C GLN A 602 -15.82 -5.04 -15.09
N GLN A 603 -16.70 -5.95 -15.49
CA GLN A 603 -17.79 -6.41 -14.62
C GLN A 603 -17.28 -7.18 -13.40
N ARG A 604 -16.29 -8.05 -13.60
CA ARG A 604 -15.64 -8.77 -12.49
C ARG A 604 -14.83 -7.81 -11.61
N ALA A 605 -14.23 -6.80 -12.22
CA ALA A 605 -13.51 -5.74 -11.53
C ALA A 605 -14.44 -5.03 -10.51
N LEU A 606 -15.59 -4.53 -10.97
CA LEU A 606 -16.61 -3.90 -10.11
C LEU A 606 -17.07 -4.83 -8.98
N VAL A 607 -17.29 -6.11 -9.29
CA VAL A 607 -17.70 -7.14 -8.30
C VAL A 607 -16.71 -7.26 -7.14
N GLU A 608 -15.42 -7.32 -7.45
CA GLU A 608 -14.41 -7.40 -6.39
C GLU A 608 -14.23 -6.09 -5.63
N GLY A 609 -14.42 -4.94 -6.30
CA GLY A 609 -14.40 -3.61 -5.67
C GLY A 609 -15.45 -3.46 -4.57
N TRP A 610 -16.74 -3.69 -4.89
CA TRP A 610 -17.78 -3.58 -3.86
C TRP A 610 -17.72 -4.71 -2.84
N ARG A 611 -17.28 -5.92 -3.21
CA ARG A 611 -17.05 -6.99 -2.23
C ARG A 611 -16.04 -6.60 -1.17
N SER A 612 -14.99 -5.89 -1.57
CA SER A 612 -13.99 -5.41 -0.64
C SER A 612 -14.61 -4.47 0.40
N ILE A 613 -15.37 -3.46 -0.03
CA ILE A 613 -16.02 -2.49 0.88
C ILE A 613 -17.07 -3.14 1.79
N HIS A 614 -17.78 -4.19 1.33
CA HIS A 614 -18.69 -4.93 2.21
C HIS A 614 -17.97 -5.78 3.26
N ARG A 615 -16.71 -6.17 3.03
CA ARG A 615 -15.91 -6.88 4.04
C ARG A 615 -15.33 -5.90 5.04
N ASP A 616 -14.75 -4.82 4.53
CA ASP A 616 -14.17 -3.74 5.33
C ASP A 616 -14.53 -2.37 4.74
N PRO A 617 -15.53 -1.67 5.31
CA PRO A 617 -15.86 -0.30 4.92
C PRO A 617 -14.74 0.71 5.17
N GLY A 618 -13.68 0.32 5.89
CA GLY A 618 -12.50 1.15 6.10
C GLY A 618 -11.42 1.00 5.02
N ASP A 619 -11.60 0.12 4.02
CA ASP A 619 -10.59 -0.13 2.99
C ASP A 619 -10.52 1.02 1.96
N TYR A 620 -9.65 1.99 2.24
CA TYR A 620 -9.38 3.13 1.37
C TYR A 620 -8.98 2.72 -0.07
N SER A 621 -8.33 1.57 -0.24
CA SER A 621 -7.83 1.12 -1.53
C SER A 621 -8.95 0.56 -2.42
N ALA A 622 -10.01 0.03 -1.80
CA ALA A 622 -11.23 -0.43 -2.46
C ALA A 622 -12.09 0.76 -2.90
N HIS A 623 -12.28 1.74 -2.01
CA HIS A 623 -12.91 3.01 -2.34
C HIS A 623 -12.22 3.68 -3.53
N ARG A 624 -10.89 3.78 -3.49
CA ARG A 624 -10.12 4.34 -4.62
C ARG A 624 -10.37 3.56 -5.93
N PHE A 625 -10.35 2.23 -5.86
CA PHE A 625 -10.56 1.40 -7.03
C PHE A 625 -11.97 1.54 -7.60
N LEU A 626 -13.01 1.65 -6.76
CA LEU A 626 -14.37 1.91 -7.23
C LEU A 626 -14.51 3.28 -7.87
N ALA A 627 -13.87 4.32 -7.31
CA ALA A 627 -13.80 5.62 -7.97
C ALA A 627 -13.21 5.47 -9.39
N ASP A 628 -12.05 4.85 -9.52
CA ASP A 628 -11.43 4.64 -10.84
C ASP A 628 -12.33 3.82 -11.79
N SER A 629 -13.09 2.86 -11.26
CA SER A 629 -14.00 2.02 -12.05
C SER A 629 -15.28 2.75 -12.46
N TYR A 630 -15.80 3.65 -11.62
CA TYR A 630 -16.99 4.46 -11.90
C TYR A 630 -16.73 5.55 -12.94
N ALA A 631 -15.48 6.01 -13.10
CA ALA A 631 -15.08 6.95 -14.16
C ALA A 631 -15.39 6.48 -15.59
N ALA A 632 -15.53 5.16 -15.80
CA ALA A 632 -15.85 4.57 -17.09
C ALA A 632 -17.34 4.30 -17.30
N LEU A 633 -18.20 4.60 -16.31
CA LEU A 633 -19.63 4.36 -16.36
C LEU A 633 -20.40 5.68 -16.55
N PRO A 634 -21.36 5.75 -17.48
CA PRO A 634 -22.14 6.95 -17.71
C PRO A 634 -22.98 7.26 -16.45
N ARG A 635 -23.10 8.54 -16.11
CA ARG A 635 -23.94 9.04 -15.00
C ARG A 635 -23.54 8.51 -13.61
N HIS A 636 -22.27 8.19 -13.38
CA HIS A 636 -21.74 7.71 -12.10
C HIS A 636 -20.77 8.70 -11.42
N GLU A 637 -20.68 9.95 -11.87
CA GLU A 637 -19.72 10.94 -11.36
C GLU A 637 -19.91 11.21 -9.87
N ILE A 638 -21.15 11.38 -9.39
CA ILE A 638 -21.44 11.51 -7.95
C ILE A 638 -20.93 10.32 -7.12
N ALA A 639 -21.13 9.09 -7.61
CA ALA A 639 -20.63 7.90 -6.94
C ALA A 639 -19.10 7.86 -6.97
N ARG A 640 -18.50 8.21 -8.11
CA ARG A 640 -17.06 8.28 -8.32
C ARG A 640 -16.37 9.20 -7.32
N VAL A 641 -16.80 10.46 -7.20
CA VAL A 641 -16.16 11.41 -6.29
C VAL A 641 -16.50 11.13 -4.81
N SER A 642 -17.65 10.51 -4.52
CA SER A 642 -17.99 10.05 -3.16
C SER A 642 -17.09 8.90 -2.69
N GLU A 643 -16.77 7.95 -3.59
CA GLU A 643 -15.78 6.90 -3.31
C GLU A 643 -14.36 7.48 -3.18
N LEU A 644 -13.99 8.48 -3.99
CA LEU A 644 -12.71 9.17 -3.86
C LEU A 644 -12.60 9.91 -2.51
N LEU A 645 -13.65 10.62 -2.07
CA LEU A 645 -13.68 11.32 -0.79
C LEU A 645 -13.49 10.36 0.38
N GLN A 646 -14.22 9.24 0.40
CA GLN A 646 -14.06 8.22 1.45
C GLN A 646 -12.66 7.61 1.43
N SER A 647 -12.12 7.33 0.24
CA SER A 647 -10.73 6.88 0.10
C SER A 647 -9.75 7.87 0.71
N GLN A 648 -9.87 9.17 0.35
CA GLN A 648 -9.01 10.21 0.87
C GLN A 648 -9.11 10.31 2.38
N LEU A 649 -10.32 10.31 2.97
CA LEU A 649 -10.49 10.42 4.42
C LEU A 649 -9.89 9.22 5.18
N LEU A 650 -10.01 8.00 4.63
CA LEU A 650 -9.54 6.76 5.25
C LEU A 650 -8.05 6.47 5.00
N GLN A 651 -7.44 7.07 3.97
CA GLN A 651 -6.08 6.71 3.57
C GLN A 651 -5.06 7.02 4.68
N PRO A 652 -4.10 6.11 4.93
CA PRO A 652 -2.92 6.47 5.71
C PRO A 652 -2.11 7.52 4.97
N LEU A 653 -1.16 8.17 5.66
CA LEU A 653 -0.16 9.04 5.00
C LEU A 653 0.46 8.29 3.81
N ASN A 654 0.20 8.79 2.62
CA ASN A 654 0.64 8.19 1.37
C ASN A 654 1.29 9.25 0.47
N ILE A 655 2.01 8.75 -0.53
CA ILE A 655 2.63 9.59 -1.56
C ILE A 655 1.86 9.55 -2.88
N THR A 656 0.81 8.74 -2.95
CA THR A 656 0.03 8.57 -4.17
C THR A 656 -0.56 9.92 -4.55
N PRO A 657 -0.19 10.48 -5.71
CA PRO A 657 -0.66 11.80 -6.10
C PRO A 657 -2.18 11.78 -6.28
N ILE A 658 -2.82 12.88 -5.91
CA ILE A 658 -4.21 13.13 -6.28
C ILE A 658 -4.15 13.90 -7.60
N GLN A 659 -4.52 13.24 -8.68
CA GLN A 659 -4.68 13.86 -10.00
C GLN A 659 -5.81 14.89 -9.92
N PRO A 660 -5.59 16.16 -10.31
CA PRO A 660 -6.60 17.22 -10.24
C PRO A 660 -7.89 16.84 -10.96
N GLN A 661 -7.80 16.25 -12.16
CA GLN A 661 -8.98 15.82 -12.92
C GLN A 661 -9.84 14.79 -12.18
N LEU A 662 -9.25 13.93 -11.35
CA LEU A 662 -10.01 12.91 -10.63
C LEU A 662 -10.80 13.48 -9.46
N ALA A 663 -10.43 14.64 -8.93
CA ALA A 663 -11.18 15.28 -7.87
C ALA A 663 -12.42 16.03 -8.40
N GLU A 664 -12.48 16.33 -9.70
CA GLU A 664 -13.55 17.13 -10.30
C GLU A 664 -14.57 16.28 -11.06
N THR A 665 -15.86 16.63 -10.98
CA THR A 665 -16.93 15.98 -11.76
C THR A 665 -17.12 16.66 -13.11
N ASN A 666 -17.74 15.95 -14.06
CA ASN A 666 -18.18 16.53 -15.33
C ASN A 666 -17.03 17.19 -16.11
N LEU A 667 -15.98 16.41 -16.37
CA LEU A 667 -14.87 16.86 -17.22
C LEU A 667 -15.27 16.98 -18.69
N PHE A 668 -16.31 16.24 -19.12
CA PHE A 668 -16.78 16.19 -20.52
C PHE A 668 -15.70 15.84 -21.53
N ILE A 669 -14.70 15.09 -21.09
CA ILE A 669 -13.68 14.50 -21.92
C ILE A 669 -14.22 13.16 -22.39
N LEU A 670 -14.30 12.97 -23.71
CA LEU A 670 -14.78 11.73 -24.32
C LEU A 670 -14.05 10.53 -23.68
N SER A 671 -14.79 9.51 -23.25
CA SER A 671 -14.35 8.55 -22.23
C SER A 671 -12.95 7.97 -22.47
N GLY A 672 -11.91 8.42 -21.77
CA GLY A 672 -10.54 7.95 -21.96
C GLY A 672 -9.76 8.65 -23.09
N ALA A 673 -10.16 9.85 -23.49
CA ALA A 673 -9.40 10.77 -24.33
C ALA A 673 -8.49 11.74 -23.53
N GLY A 674 -8.55 11.70 -22.20
CA GLY A 674 -7.75 12.55 -21.32
C GLY A 674 -6.28 12.11 -21.19
N PRO A 675 -5.41 12.98 -20.63
CA PRO A 675 -3.98 12.74 -20.45
C PRO A 675 -3.68 11.61 -19.46
N SER A 676 -4.41 11.57 -18.34
CA SER A 676 -4.16 10.59 -17.30
C SER A 676 -5.21 9.48 -17.25
N GLN A 677 -4.75 8.24 -17.06
CA GLN A 677 -5.62 7.08 -16.86
C GLN A 677 -5.87 6.91 -15.35
N PRO A 678 -7.14 6.87 -14.88
CA PRO A 678 -7.47 6.79 -13.45
C PRO A 678 -6.78 5.64 -12.70
N SER A 679 -6.50 4.54 -13.41
CA SER A 679 -5.90 3.32 -12.85
C SER A 679 -4.37 3.29 -12.87
N PHE A 680 -3.67 4.30 -13.42
CA PHE A 680 -2.20 4.26 -13.58
C PHE A 680 -1.41 4.41 -12.26
N ASN A 681 -2.07 4.70 -11.14
CA ASN A 681 -1.49 4.68 -9.79
C ASN A 681 -1.01 3.28 -9.32
N GLU A 682 -0.75 2.35 -10.26
CA GLU A 682 -0.26 0.98 -10.06
C GLU A 682 1.09 0.91 -9.34
N PHE A 683 1.89 1.98 -9.37
CA PHE A 683 3.20 2.03 -8.73
C PHE A 683 3.16 2.45 -7.26
N ASN A 684 2.08 2.08 -6.56
CA ASN A 684 2.00 2.26 -5.12
C ASN A 684 3.16 1.52 -4.45
N PRO A 685 4.07 2.23 -3.76
CA PRO A 685 5.18 1.59 -3.11
C PRO A 685 4.64 0.66 -2.03
N LEU A 686 5.18 -0.55 -1.97
CA LEU A 686 4.78 -1.50 -0.94
C LEU A 686 5.22 -0.98 0.45
N PHE A 687 6.23 -0.10 0.53
CA PHE A 687 6.65 0.59 1.76
C PHE A 687 6.22 2.05 1.79
N HIS A 688 5.62 2.48 2.90
CA HIS A 688 5.50 3.89 3.24
C HIS A 688 6.86 4.42 3.72
N ARG A 689 7.39 5.43 3.04
CA ARG A 689 8.67 6.06 3.37
C ARG A 689 8.67 7.54 3.03
N ASP A 690 9.51 8.29 3.73
CA ASP A 690 9.80 9.67 3.39
C ASP A 690 10.48 9.73 2.02
N ARG A 691 9.84 10.40 1.07
CA ARG A 691 10.37 10.63 -0.28
C ARG A 691 9.54 11.69 -1.00
N PHE A 692 10.11 12.15 -2.11
CA PHE A 692 9.47 12.96 -3.12
C PHE A 692 8.96 12.06 -4.28
N ALA A 693 7.92 12.50 -4.97
CA ALA A 693 7.45 11.89 -6.21
C ALA A 693 6.96 12.97 -7.19
N LEU A 694 7.14 12.68 -8.48
CA LEU A 694 6.68 13.50 -9.59
C LEU A 694 5.95 12.60 -10.59
N GLN A 695 4.76 13.01 -11.00
CA GLN A 695 4.01 12.36 -12.07
C GLN A 695 3.73 13.37 -13.18
N VAL A 696 3.94 12.93 -14.42
CA VAL A 696 3.72 13.71 -15.63
C VAL A 696 2.98 12.86 -16.63
N ASP A 697 1.77 13.28 -16.95
CA ASP A 697 0.92 12.61 -17.94
C ASP A 697 0.64 13.58 -19.08
N GLY A 698 0.54 13.08 -20.31
CA GLY A 698 0.30 13.92 -21.48
C GLY A 698 -0.43 13.18 -22.59
N VAL A 699 -1.27 13.90 -23.32
CA VAL A 699 -1.99 13.44 -24.51
C VAL A 699 -1.84 14.44 -25.65
N ALA A 700 -1.69 13.90 -26.86
CA ALA A 700 -1.79 14.67 -28.10
C ALA A 700 -2.48 13.82 -29.17
N GLY A 701 -3.29 14.43 -30.04
CA GLY A 701 -4.01 13.69 -31.07
C GLY A 701 -4.67 14.52 -32.14
N GLU A 702 -5.58 13.89 -32.89
CA GLU A 702 -6.42 14.57 -33.89
C GLU A 702 -7.32 15.66 -33.25
N ASN A 703 -7.91 16.52 -34.09
CA ASN A 703 -8.77 17.64 -33.67
C ASN A 703 -8.08 18.66 -32.75
N ASP A 704 -6.78 18.92 -32.99
CA ASP A 704 -5.95 19.81 -32.18
C ASP A 704 -6.04 19.48 -30.67
N THR A 705 -6.17 18.19 -30.34
CA THR A 705 -6.31 17.74 -28.95
C THR A 705 -4.95 17.74 -28.27
N LEU A 706 -4.83 18.49 -27.17
CA LEU A 706 -3.66 18.54 -26.29
C LEU A 706 -4.13 18.50 -24.83
N GLY A 707 -3.37 17.83 -23.98
CA GLY A 707 -3.62 17.89 -22.54
C GLY A 707 -2.46 17.35 -21.73
N ASP A 708 -2.37 17.81 -20.49
CA ASP A 708 -1.35 17.39 -19.53
C ASP A 708 -1.88 17.35 -18.10
N ASP A 709 -1.23 16.53 -17.28
CA ASP A 709 -1.49 16.39 -15.85
C ASP A 709 -0.14 16.31 -15.13
N LEU A 710 0.20 17.35 -14.37
CA LEU A 710 1.47 17.49 -13.67
C LEU A 710 1.23 17.50 -12.17
N ILE A 711 1.69 16.47 -11.47
CA ILE A 711 1.54 16.37 -10.01
C ILE A 711 2.88 16.23 -9.31
N GLN A 712 3.07 17.09 -8.30
CA GLN A 712 4.15 17.02 -7.34
C GLN A 712 3.62 16.53 -6.00
N SER A 713 4.16 15.44 -5.45
CA SER A 713 3.75 14.93 -4.13
C SER A 713 4.94 14.56 -3.25
N GLY A 714 4.71 14.49 -1.94
CA GLY A 714 5.74 14.15 -0.99
C GLY A 714 5.21 13.72 0.36
N VAL A 715 5.99 12.88 1.04
CA VAL A 715 5.76 12.46 2.43
C VAL A 715 7.00 12.76 3.25
N GLN A 716 6.81 13.39 4.40
CA GLN A 716 7.86 13.62 5.38
C GLN A 716 7.33 13.47 6.81
N GLY A 717 7.75 12.39 7.48
CA GLY A 717 7.42 12.10 8.87
C GLY A 717 5.91 11.91 9.12
N ARG A 718 5.23 13.00 9.51
CA ARG A 718 3.79 13.02 9.82
C ARG A 718 2.97 13.88 8.85
N PHE A 719 3.60 14.40 7.81
CA PHE A 719 3.00 15.29 6.83
C PHE A 719 3.08 14.68 5.43
N SER A 720 2.01 14.81 4.65
CA SER A 720 2.00 14.53 3.22
C SER A 720 1.28 15.64 2.46
N TYR A 721 1.70 15.87 1.22
CA TYR A 721 1.11 16.88 0.35
C TYR A 721 1.09 16.40 -1.11
N SER A 722 0.17 16.97 -1.88
CA SER A 722 0.05 16.83 -3.32
C SER A 722 -0.36 18.18 -3.90
N VAL A 723 0.36 18.67 -4.90
CA VAL A 723 0.00 19.87 -5.66
C VAL A 723 0.01 19.50 -7.13
N GLY A 724 -1.08 19.77 -7.83
CA GLY A 724 -1.26 19.34 -9.21
C GLY A 724 -1.89 20.42 -10.09
N GLN A 725 -1.57 20.32 -11.38
CA GLN A 725 -2.11 21.12 -12.47
C GLN A 725 -2.65 20.15 -13.52
N PHE A 726 -3.77 20.50 -14.14
CA PHE A 726 -4.34 19.77 -15.25
C PHE A 726 -4.79 20.76 -16.31
N HIS A 727 -4.46 20.48 -17.56
CA HIS A 727 -4.90 21.24 -18.73
C HIS A 727 -5.42 20.30 -19.82
N TYR A 728 -6.50 20.67 -20.49
CA TYR A 728 -7.03 19.94 -21.64
C TYR A 728 -7.72 20.89 -22.62
N GLU A 729 -7.27 20.87 -23.88
CA GLU A 729 -7.84 21.63 -24.99
C GLU A 729 -8.12 20.73 -26.19
N THR A 730 -9.22 20.99 -26.90
CA THR A 730 -9.53 20.34 -28.19
C THR A 730 -10.46 21.20 -29.02
N ALA A 731 -10.29 21.16 -30.35
CA ALA A 731 -11.22 21.80 -31.28
C ALA A 731 -12.54 21.03 -31.44
N GLY A 732 -12.62 19.81 -30.90
CA GLY A 732 -13.77 18.91 -31.07
C GLY A 732 -13.82 18.30 -32.48
N PHE A 733 -14.73 17.34 -32.67
CA PHE A 733 -14.91 16.66 -33.98
C PHE A 733 -15.95 17.37 -34.88
N ARG A 734 -16.72 18.32 -34.34
CA ARG A 734 -17.74 19.08 -35.07
C ARG A 734 -17.73 20.56 -34.68
N GLU A 735 -18.47 21.39 -35.43
CA GLU A 735 -18.63 22.81 -35.12
C GLU A 735 -19.18 23.02 -33.68
N ASN A 736 -18.61 24.01 -32.99
CA ASN A 736 -18.94 24.39 -31.62
C ASN A 736 -18.96 23.19 -30.66
N ASN A 737 -17.98 22.29 -30.80
CA ASN A 737 -17.73 21.15 -29.92
C ASN A 737 -16.33 21.23 -29.28
N ASP A 738 -15.73 22.42 -29.31
CA ASP A 738 -14.48 22.75 -28.66
C ASP A 738 -14.66 22.87 -27.14
N GLN A 739 -13.57 22.61 -26.43
CA GLN A 739 -13.46 22.83 -25.00
C GLN A 739 -12.02 23.16 -24.59
N ASP A 740 -11.89 23.97 -23.55
CA ASP A 740 -10.65 24.39 -22.92
C ASP A 740 -10.84 24.39 -21.40
N GLN A 741 -9.99 23.66 -20.68
CA GLN A 741 -10.13 23.44 -19.26
C GLN A 741 -8.80 23.44 -18.51
N ASP A 742 -8.76 24.21 -17.42
CA ASP A 742 -7.69 24.20 -16.43
C ASP A 742 -8.22 23.77 -15.05
N ILE A 743 -7.45 22.94 -14.33
CA ILE A 743 -7.74 22.58 -12.93
C ILE A 743 -6.45 22.68 -12.10
N TYR A 744 -6.55 23.35 -10.96
CA TYR A 744 -5.51 23.39 -9.95
C TYR A 744 -5.96 22.71 -8.66
N ASN A 745 -5.12 21.85 -8.10
CA ASN A 745 -5.38 21.16 -6.83
C ASN A 745 -4.21 21.30 -5.87
N ALA A 746 -4.51 21.60 -4.60
CA ALA A 746 -3.56 21.54 -3.51
C ALA A 746 -4.16 20.77 -2.34
N PHE A 747 -3.62 19.59 -2.06
CA PHE A 747 -4.03 18.71 -0.96
C PHE A 747 -2.92 18.57 0.07
N VAL A 748 -3.29 18.64 1.35
CA VAL A 748 -2.40 18.38 2.48
C VAL A 748 -3.06 17.44 3.48
N GLN A 749 -2.27 16.53 4.04
CA GLN A 749 -2.69 15.65 5.13
C GLN A 749 -1.65 15.66 6.23
N MET A 750 -2.10 15.83 7.47
CA MET A 750 -1.26 15.79 8.66
C MET A 750 -1.79 14.77 9.64
N ARG A 751 -0.89 13.92 10.14
CA ARG A 751 -1.22 12.91 11.14
C ARG A 751 -0.82 13.38 12.53
N LEU A 752 -1.82 13.71 13.35
CA LEU A 752 -1.64 14.19 14.72
C LEU A 752 -1.15 13.07 15.65
N SER A 753 -1.71 11.87 15.47
CA SER A 753 -1.36 10.63 16.18
C SER A 753 -1.49 9.44 15.24
N TYR A 754 -1.06 8.25 15.63
CA TYR A 754 -1.25 7.06 14.78
C TYR A 754 -2.73 6.73 14.49
N GLN A 755 -3.66 7.31 15.26
CA GLN A 755 -5.12 7.13 15.13
C GLN A 755 -5.82 8.33 14.48
N THR A 756 -5.17 9.48 14.38
CA THR A 756 -5.85 10.74 14.06
C THR A 756 -5.15 11.48 12.93
N SER A 757 -5.89 11.77 11.88
CA SER A 757 -5.42 12.59 10.77
C SER A 757 -6.39 13.71 10.42
N VAL A 758 -5.83 14.81 9.93
CA VAL A 758 -6.56 15.97 9.41
C VAL A 758 -6.11 16.25 7.99
N GLN A 759 -7.02 16.75 7.17
CA GLN A 759 -6.80 17.03 5.76
C GLN A 759 -7.33 18.40 5.40
N ALA A 760 -6.68 19.05 4.45
CA ALA A 760 -7.20 20.22 3.79
C ALA A 760 -6.95 20.13 2.28
N GLU A 761 -7.90 20.60 1.49
CA GLU A 761 -7.83 20.59 0.04
C GLU A 761 -8.38 21.89 -0.52
N PHE A 762 -7.68 22.46 -1.50
CA PHE A 762 -8.14 23.56 -2.31
C PHE A 762 -8.19 23.12 -3.77
N ARG A 763 -9.28 23.45 -4.46
CA ARG A 763 -9.47 23.20 -5.89
C ARG A 763 -10.00 24.45 -6.56
N SER A 764 -9.51 24.70 -7.76
CA SER A 764 -9.97 25.77 -8.64
C SER A 764 -10.03 25.21 -10.05
N ARG A 765 -11.09 25.52 -10.79
CA ARG A 765 -11.29 25.11 -12.17
C ARG A 765 -11.74 26.30 -13.00
N ASP A 766 -11.22 26.39 -14.20
CA ASP A 766 -11.73 27.27 -15.26
C ASP A 766 -12.08 26.39 -16.45
N PHE A 767 -13.28 26.56 -17.00
CA PHE A 767 -13.77 25.67 -18.05
C PHE A 767 -14.66 26.38 -19.03
N GLU A 768 -14.21 26.49 -20.27
CA GLU A 768 -14.96 27.04 -21.39
C GLU A 768 -15.31 25.92 -22.39
N ARG A 769 -16.56 25.90 -22.88
CA ARG A 769 -17.00 24.90 -23.86
C ARG A 769 -18.09 25.38 -24.81
N GLY A 770 -18.19 24.70 -25.94
CA GLY A 770 -19.33 24.77 -26.87
C GLY A 770 -20.51 23.86 -26.47
N ASP A 771 -21.24 23.35 -27.46
CA ASP A 771 -22.23 22.29 -27.28
C ASP A 771 -21.53 20.92 -27.34
N LEU A 772 -21.32 20.28 -26.19
CA LEU A 772 -20.62 18.98 -26.11
C LEU A 772 -21.53 17.77 -26.34
N ASN A 773 -22.85 17.93 -26.27
CA ASN A 773 -23.78 16.80 -26.31
C ASN A 773 -23.76 16.09 -27.68
N LEU A 774 -23.52 14.77 -27.67
CA LEU A 774 -23.66 13.92 -28.85
C LEU A 774 -25.10 13.41 -28.94
N ARG A 775 -25.89 14.03 -29.82
CA ARG A 775 -27.29 13.66 -30.09
C ARG A 775 -27.38 12.67 -31.26
N PHE A 776 -28.50 11.97 -31.37
CA PHE A 776 -28.68 10.89 -32.36
C PHE A 776 -28.52 11.38 -33.80
N ASP A 777 -28.99 12.59 -34.11
CA ASP A 777 -28.57 13.29 -35.33
C ASP A 777 -27.34 14.15 -35.01
N PRO A 778 -26.17 13.87 -35.63
CA PRO A 778 -24.95 14.64 -35.39
C PRO A 778 -25.07 16.13 -35.73
N ASN A 779 -26.03 16.51 -36.58
CA ASN A 779 -26.28 17.90 -36.95
C ASN A 779 -27.21 18.63 -35.96
N ASN A 780 -27.78 17.93 -34.99
CA ASN A 780 -28.64 18.48 -33.96
C ASN A 780 -27.79 19.05 -32.82
N PHE A 781 -27.19 20.21 -33.05
CA PHE A 781 -26.41 20.95 -32.06
C PHE A 781 -26.64 22.46 -32.19
N SER A 782 -26.29 23.21 -31.14
CA SER A 782 -26.30 24.66 -31.20
C SER A 782 -24.94 25.18 -31.70
N PRO A 783 -24.87 25.92 -32.81
CA PRO A 783 -23.62 26.50 -33.31
C PRO A 783 -23.14 27.71 -32.49
N THR A 784 -23.95 28.23 -31.57
CA THR A 784 -23.68 29.48 -30.84
C THR A 784 -23.70 29.31 -29.31
N LEU A 785 -23.95 28.10 -28.81
CA LEU A 785 -23.95 27.82 -27.37
C LEU A 785 -22.52 27.94 -26.83
N ARG A 786 -22.32 28.79 -25.83
CA ARG A 786 -21.09 28.87 -25.04
C ARG A 786 -21.41 28.71 -23.57
N GLN A 787 -20.60 27.93 -22.87
CA GLN A 787 -20.69 27.76 -21.42
C GLN A 787 -19.33 28.03 -20.78
N GLU A 788 -19.36 28.63 -19.60
CA GLU A 788 -18.20 28.99 -18.77
C GLU A 788 -18.50 28.58 -17.33
N ASP A 789 -17.66 27.74 -16.72
CA ASP A 789 -17.83 27.24 -15.35
C ASP A 789 -16.55 27.53 -14.54
N GLN A 790 -16.66 28.27 -13.43
CA GLN A 790 -15.53 28.66 -12.58
C GLN A 790 -15.75 28.30 -11.09
N PRO A 791 -15.73 27.01 -10.71
CA PRO A 791 -15.89 26.61 -9.32
C PRO A 791 -14.56 26.64 -8.53
N ASP A 792 -14.61 27.24 -7.35
CA ASP A 792 -13.56 27.19 -6.34
C ASP A 792 -14.08 26.45 -5.09
N SER A 793 -13.30 25.50 -4.57
CA SER A 793 -13.68 24.73 -3.38
C SER A 793 -12.56 24.59 -2.35
N VAL A 794 -12.95 24.65 -1.08
CA VAL A 794 -12.09 24.35 0.08
C VAL A 794 -12.73 23.22 0.88
N ARG A 795 -11.97 22.17 1.16
CA ARG A 795 -12.39 21.06 2.00
C ARG A 795 -11.50 20.92 3.22
N LEU A 796 -12.12 20.63 4.36
CA LEU A 796 -11.47 20.16 5.59
C LEU A 796 -11.94 18.74 5.89
N GLY A 797 -11.00 17.83 6.12
CA GLY A 797 -11.26 16.43 6.44
C GLY A 797 -10.70 16.04 7.80
N PHE A 798 -11.38 15.14 8.51
CA PHE A 798 -10.94 14.58 9.78
C PHE A 798 -11.20 13.08 9.81
N HIS A 799 -10.23 12.33 10.32
CA HIS A 799 -10.35 10.90 10.59
C HIS A 799 -9.79 10.57 11.98
N HIS A 800 -10.53 9.79 12.76
CA HIS A 800 -10.09 9.26 14.04
C HIS A 800 -10.50 7.79 14.24
N ALA A 801 -9.50 6.93 14.46
CA ALA A 801 -9.68 5.52 14.79
C ALA A 801 -9.58 5.30 16.32
N PHE A 802 -10.70 5.09 17.01
CA PHE A 802 -10.71 4.83 18.46
C PHE A 802 -10.08 3.47 18.79
N THR A 803 -10.34 2.50 17.92
CA THR A 803 -9.88 1.11 17.96
C THR A 803 -9.74 0.62 16.52
N PRO A 804 -9.12 -0.54 16.26
CA PRO A 804 -9.07 -1.13 14.91
C PRO A 804 -10.44 -1.44 14.28
N ASN A 805 -11.54 -1.17 14.98
CA ASN A 805 -12.88 -1.53 14.57
C ASN A 805 -13.89 -0.38 14.73
N SER A 806 -13.41 0.85 14.94
CA SER A 806 -14.24 2.02 15.19
C SER A 806 -13.56 3.28 14.67
N ASP A 807 -14.09 3.82 13.58
CA ASP A 807 -13.54 4.98 12.87
C ASP A 807 -14.60 6.07 12.70
N ILE A 808 -14.26 7.31 13.05
CA ILE A 808 -15.09 8.47 12.69
C ILE A 808 -14.42 9.22 11.54
N LEU A 809 -15.24 9.56 10.54
CA LEU A 809 -14.91 10.43 9.41
C LEU A 809 -15.74 11.70 9.52
N ALA A 810 -15.14 12.85 9.22
CA ALA A 810 -15.88 14.09 9.03
C ALA A 810 -15.31 14.88 7.85
N SER A 811 -16.20 15.53 7.11
CA SER A 811 -15.86 16.38 5.96
C SER A 811 -16.66 17.67 6.04
N ALA A 812 -16.00 18.81 5.83
CA ALA A 812 -16.61 20.10 5.65
C ALA A 812 -16.10 20.70 4.34
N ILE A 813 -17.01 21.10 3.45
CA ILE A 813 -16.70 21.64 2.13
C ILE A 813 -17.39 22.99 2.02
N TYR A 814 -16.65 24.01 1.59
CA TYR A 814 -17.20 25.26 1.09
C TYR A 814 -16.87 25.35 -0.40
N GLN A 815 -17.82 25.80 -1.22
CA GLN A 815 -17.51 26.19 -2.58
C GLN A 815 -18.34 27.37 -3.04
N SER A 816 -17.71 28.15 -3.91
CA SER A 816 -18.28 29.26 -4.66
C SER A 816 -18.13 28.91 -6.14
N ALA A 817 -19.18 29.05 -6.92
CA ALA A 817 -19.17 28.66 -8.32
C ALA A 817 -20.01 29.62 -9.17
N ASP A 818 -19.36 30.15 -10.21
CA ASP A 818 -20.01 30.95 -11.23
C ASP A 818 -20.19 30.12 -12.50
N PHE A 819 -21.41 30.10 -13.03
CA PHE A 819 -21.74 29.44 -14.28
C PHE A 819 -22.38 30.43 -15.24
N GLY A 820 -21.85 30.52 -16.45
CA GLY A 820 -22.38 31.34 -17.53
C GLY A 820 -22.79 30.47 -18.71
N THR A 821 -24.00 30.67 -19.22
CA THR A 821 -24.45 30.07 -20.49
C THR A 821 -24.92 31.18 -21.43
N ARG A 822 -24.44 31.17 -22.67
CA ARG A 822 -24.85 32.12 -23.72
C ARG A 822 -25.23 31.37 -24.98
N VAL A 823 -26.37 31.70 -25.57
CA VAL A 823 -26.80 31.13 -26.85
C VAL A 823 -27.47 32.19 -27.72
N SER A 824 -27.17 32.16 -29.02
CA SER A 824 -27.81 33.03 -30.01
C SER A 824 -28.71 32.20 -30.91
N ILE A 825 -30.01 32.48 -30.86
CA ILE A 825 -31.06 31.77 -31.59
C ILE A 825 -31.44 32.59 -32.83
N PRO A 826 -31.25 32.07 -34.04
CA PRO A 826 -31.71 32.73 -35.27
C PRO A 826 -33.24 32.88 -35.26
N MET A 827 -33.77 34.06 -35.61
CA MET A 827 -35.21 34.30 -35.73
C MET A 827 -35.54 35.09 -37.02
N ASP A 828 -36.80 35.04 -37.45
CA ASP A 828 -37.28 35.83 -38.59
C ASP A 828 -37.08 37.33 -38.31
N GLY A 829 -36.12 37.95 -39.00
CA GLY A 829 -35.78 39.37 -38.88
C GLY A 829 -34.63 39.73 -37.91
N GLY A 830 -33.87 38.74 -37.39
CA GLY A 830 -32.69 39.01 -36.55
C GLY A 830 -32.19 37.81 -35.74
N PHE A 831 -31.58 38.07 -34.58
CA PHE A 831 -31.14 37.05 -33.63
C PHE A 831 -31.73 37.35 -32.25
N ALA A 832 -32.20 36.32 -31.55
CA ALA A 832 -32.51 36.38 -30.12
C ALA A 832 -31.29 35.88 -29.34
N ALA A 833 -30.91 36.58 -28.27
CA ALA A 833 -29.80 36.18 -27.41
C ALA A 833 -30.32 35.82 -26.02
N LEU A 834 -29.94 34.65 -25.52
CA LEU A 834 -30.20 34.21 -24.16
C LEU A 834 -28.87 34.13 -23.41
N THR A 835 -28.78 34.82 -22.28
CA THR A 835 -27.68 34.71 -21.32
C THR A 835 -28.27 34.25 -20.00
N ASP A 836 -27.75 33.18 -19.44
CA ASP A 836 -28.12 32.63 -18.14
C ASP A 836 -26.86 32.62 -17.28
N THR A 837 -26.85 33.38 -16.19
CA THR A 837 -25.74 33.41 -15.23
C THR A 837 -26.24 32.89 -13.89
N LEU A 838 -25.53 31.93 -13.31
CA LEU A 838 -25.81 31.30 -12.03
C LEU A 838 -24.61 31.53 -11.10
N GLU A 839 -24.86 32.13 -9.95
CA GLU A 839 -23.89 32.28 -8.85
C GLU A 839 -24.36 31.33 -7.72
N ASP A 840 -23.53 30.36 -7.35
CA ASP A 840 -23.81 29.38 -6.29
C ASP A 840 -22.75 29.46 -5.18
N ASP A 841 -23.16 29.79 -3.96
CA ASP A 841 -22.31 29.77 -2.76
C ASP A 841 -22.88 28.81 -1.73
N GLY A 842 -22.09 27.86 -1.23
CA GLY A 842 -22.63 26.92 -0.24
C GLY A 842 -21.61 26.18 0.59
N TYR A 843 -22.11 25.55 1.66
CA TYR A 843 -21.34 24.62 2.49
C TYR A 843 -22.04 23.27 2.70
N THR A 844 -21.22 22.23 2.79
CA THR A 844 -21.62 20.87 3.18
C THR A 844 -20.82 20.45 4.41
N ALA A 845 -21.48 19.87 5.40
CA ALA A 845 -20.82 19.25 6.56
C ALA A 845 -21.41 17.86 6.80
N GLU A 846 -20.56 16.84 6.86
CA GLU A 846 -20.95 15.45 7.07
C GLU A 846 -20.07 14.77 8.11
N VAL A 847 -20.67 13.88 8.89
CA VAL A 847 -19.98 13.01 9.86
C VAL A 847 -20.49 11.58 9.70
N GLN A 848 -19.57 10.62 9.69
CA GLN A 848 -19.86 9.20 9.60
C GLN A 848 -19.07 8.41 10.64
N HIS A 849 -19.69 7.38 11.22
CA HIS A 849 -19.07 6.42 12.12
C HIS A 849 -19.13 5.03 11.50
N LEU A 850 -17.97 4.41 11.33
CA LEU A 850 -17.78 3.04 10.89
C LEU A 850 -17.49 2.15 12.10
N LEU A 851 -18.35 1.16 12.35
CA LEU A 851 -18.20 0.17 13.41
C LEU A 851 -18.11 -1.23 12.81
N ARG A 852 -17.08 -1.98 13.19
CA ARG A 852 -16.77 -3.30 12.65
C ARG A 852 -16.83 -4.34 13.77
N PHE A 853 -17.64 -5.38 13.57
CA PHE A 853 -17.75 -6.54 14.47
C PHE A 853 -17.55 -7.83 13.67
N GLU A 854 -17.30 -8.95 14.35
CA GLU A 854 -16.99 -10.22 13.68
C GLU A 854 -18.09 -10.74 12.73
N LYS A 855 -19.36 -10.43 13.03
CA LYS A 855 -20.51 -10.92 12.25
C LYS A 855 -21.29 -9.83 11.55
N PHE A 856 -21.07 -8.56 11.89
CA PHE A 856 -21.75 -7.46 11.23
C PHE A 856 -20.92 -6.18 11.28
N SER A 857 -21.14 -5.28 10.34
CA SER A 857 -20.64 -3.90 10.36
C SER A 857 -21.84 -2.95 10.48
N LEU A 858 -21.62 -1.78 11.07
CA LEU A 858 -22.60 -0.70 11.17
C LEU A 858 -21.95 0.59 10.65
N ILE A 859 -22.62 1.25 9.72
CA ILE A 859 -22.24 2.55 9.17
C ILE A 859 -23.38 3.50 9.49
N GLY A 860 -23.11 4.55 10.25
CA GLY A 860 -24.10 5.58 10.58
C GLY A 860 -23.54 6.96 10.29
N GLY A 861 -24.36 7.86 9.74
CA GLY A 861 -23.89 9.20 9.46
C GLY A 861 -25.01 10.23 9.34
N VAL A 862 -24.61 11.48 9.45
CA VAL A 862 -25.47 12.65 9.33
C VAL A 862 -24.78 13.69 8.46
N GLY A 863 -25.56 14.35 7.61
CA GLY A 863 -25.08 15.42 6.76
C GLY A 863 -26.02 16.61 6.77
N ARG A 864 -25.43 17.80 6.60
CA ARG A 864 -26.16 19.03 6.37
C ARG A 864 -25.50 19.80 5.23
N PHE A 865 -26.34 20.32 4.36
CA PHE A 865 -26.00 21.12 3.21
C PHE A 865 -26.84 22.40 3.23
N HIS A 866 -26.23 23.50 2.84
CA HIS A 866 -26.91 24.75 2.55
C HIS A 866 -26.19 25.47 1.40
N ALA A 867 -26.96 26.01 0.46
CA ALA A 867 -26.44 26.83 -0.61
C ALA A 867 -27.41 27.98 -0.93
N ASP A 868 -26.84 29.16 -1.13
CA ASP A 868 -27.51 30.32 -1.68
C ASP A 868 -27.23 30.34 -3.18
N ARG A 869 -28.29 30.38 -3.97
CA ARG A 869 -28.23 30.36 -5.43
C ARG A 869 -28.91 31.60 -5.98
N LYS A 870 -28.23 32.26 -6.91
CA LYS A 870 -28.75 33.41 -7.64
C LYS A 870 -28.62 33.19 -9.14
N ARG A 871 -29.76 33.12 -9.81
CA ARG A 871 -29.84 32.94 -11.25
C ARG A 871 -30.35 34.21 -11.91
N VAL A 872 -29.68 34.64 -12.98
CA VAL A 872 -30.10 35.79 -13.79
C VAL A 872 -30.21 35.36 -15.24
N VAL A 873 -31.44 35.32 -15.75
CA VAL A 873 -31.73 35.03 -17.15
C VAL A 873 -32.05 36.34 -17.88
N HIS A 874 -31.26 36.63 -18.92
CA HIS A 874 -31.44 37.76 -19.82
C HIS A 874 -31.82 37.27 -21.22
N PHE A 875 -32.95 37.77 -21.75
CA PHE A 875 -33.45 37.38 -23.06
C PHE A 875 -33.77 38.60 -23.96
N ILE A 876 -33.13 38.67 -25.13
CA ILE A 876 -33.29 39.71 -26.16
C ILE A 876 -34.08 39.11 -27.34
N PRO A 877 -35.11 39.78 -27.92
CA PRO A 877 -35.44 41.21 -27.88
C PRO A 877 -36.46 41.65 -26.81
N PHE A 878 -36.88 40.76 -25.92
CA PHE A 878 -37.96 41.04 -24.97
C PHE A 878 -37.54 41.93 -23.78
N PHE A 879 -36.25 42.25 -23.65
CA PHE A 879 -35.67 43.06 -22.56
C PHE A 879 -36.13 42.63 -21.15
N SER A 880 -36.42 41.34 -20.96
CA SER A 880 -36.81 40.80 -19.66
C SER A 880 -35.58 40.24 -18.95
N ASN A 881 -35.25 40.80 -17.80
CA ASN A 881 -34.36 40.17 -16.83
C ASN A 881 -35.24 39.42 -15.84
N GLN A 882 -35.02 38.12 -15.69
CA GLN A 882 -35.57 37.34 -14.59
C GLN A 882 -34.42 37.03 -13.63
N THR A 883 -34.56 37.49 -12.40
CA THR A 883 -33.65 37.16 -11.31
C THR A 883 -34.39 36.26 -10.35
N GLU A 884 -33.86 35.06 -10.12
CA GLU A 884 -34.37 34.10 -9.17
C GLU A 884 -33.31 33.89 -8.10
N GLU A 885 -33.68 34.10 -6.85
CA GLU A 885 -32.86 33.77 -5.69
C GLU A 885 -33.52 32.61 -4.96
N SER A 886 -32.74 31.59 -4.65
CA SER A 886 -33.22 30.39 -3.97
C SER A 886 -32.24 30.01 -2.86
N ASP A 887 -32.82 29.69 -1.71
CA ASP A 887 -32.09 29.16 -0.57
C ASP A 887 -32.38 27.66 -0.47
N ILE A 888 -31.35 26.85 -0.63
CA ILE A 888 -31.43 25.40 -0.76
C ILE A 888 -30.86 24.79 0.52
N HIS A 889 -31.64 23.93 1.19
CA HIS A 889 -31.20 23.20 2.37
C HIS A 889 -31.43 21.71 2.21
N HIS A 890 -30.50 20.92 2.71
CA HIS A 890 -30.69 19.49 2.80
C HIS A 890 -30.09 18.94 4.09
N THR A 891 -30.84 18.11 4.80
CA THR A 891 -30.35 17.36 5.95
C THR A 891 -30.63 15.88 5.72
N ASN A 892 -29.63 15.03 5.90
CA ASN A 892 -29.79 13.58 5.84
C ASN A 892 -29.26 12.91 7.10
N LEU A 893 -29.93 11.82 7.48
CA LEU A 893 -29.47 10.87 8.48
C LEU A 893 -29.59 9.48 7.89
N TYR A 894 -28.57 8.65 8.05
CA TYR A 894 -28.58 7.30 7.52
C TYR A 894 -27.93 6.29 8.47
N ALA A 895 -28.38 5.04 8.34
CA ALA A 895 -27.77 3.90 9.02
C ALA A 895 -27.83 2.67 8.10
N TYR A 896 -26.71 1.96 7.99
CA TYR A 896 -26.55 0.74 7.21
C TYR A 896 -25.90 -0.32 8.08
N SER A 897 -26.37 -1.55 7.97
CA SER A 897 -25.81 -2.72 8.62
C SER A 897 -25.57 -3.81 7.59
N GLN A 898 -24.36 -4.36 7.59
CA GLN A 898 -24.03 -5.54 6.80
C GLN A 898 -23.89 -6.72 7.74
N ILE A 899 -24.75 -7.73 7.60
CA ILE A 899 -24.85 -8.85 8.56
C ILE A 899 -24.49 -10.15 7.84
N ASN A 900 -23.40 -10.80 8.28
CA ASN A 900 -22.90 -12.05 7.73
C ASN A 900 -23.50 -13.25 8.50
N TYR A 901 -24.71 -13.66 8.12
CA TYR A 901 -25.40 -14.80 8.75
C TYR A 901 -26.45 -15.46 7.84
N PRO A 902 -26.38 -16.79 7.59
CA PRO A 902 -25.27 -17.69 7.87
C PRO A 902 -23.97 -17.26 7.14
N ALA A 903 -22.82 -17.90 7.40
CA ALA A 903 -21.52 -17.41 6.90
C ALA A 903 -21.41 -17.24 5.37
N SER A 904 -22.29 -17.87 4.58
CA SER A 904 -22.37 -17.73 3.12
C SER A 904 -23.34 -16.63 2.65
N VAL A 905 -24.00 -15.91 3.56
CA VAL A 905 -25.02 -14.91 3.25
C VAL A 905 -24.70 -13.60 3.97
N THR A 906 -24.62 -12.52 3.20
CA THR A 906 -24.50 -11.15 3.69
C THR A 906 -25.79 -10.39 3.40
N TRP A 907 -26.46 -9.95 4.45
CA TRP A 907 -27.62 -9.07 4.38
C TRP A 907 -27.17 -7.62 4.47
N THR A 908 -27.66 -6.76 3.59
CA THR A 908 -27.49 -5.30 3.70
C THR A 908 -28.84 -4.71 4.10
N LEU A 909 -28.94 -4.21 5.32
CA LEU A 909 -30.15 -3.57 5.85
C LEU A 909 -29.83 -2.13 6.19
N GLY A 910 -30.59 -1.17 5.67
CA GLY A 910 -30.36 0.22 5.99
C GLY A 910 -31.53 1.11 5.66
N GLY A 911 -31.37 2.39 5.96
CA GLY A 911 -32.31 3.43 5.62
C GLY A 911 -31.65 4.80 5.69
N SER A 912 -32.08 5.72 4.83
CA SER A 912 -31.79 7.15 4.98
C SER A 912 -33.09 7.94 5.12
N GLY A 913 -33.08 8.98 5.95
CA GLY A 913 -34.10 10.02 5.97
C GLY A 913 -33.49 11.28 5.36
N ASP A 914 -34.10 11.77 4.28
CA ASP A 914 -33.64 12.92 3.52
C ASP A 914 -34.72 14.02 3.59
N PHE A 915 -34.32 15.20 4.06
CA PHE A 915 -35.17 16.39 4.22
C PHE A 915 -34.65 17.48 3.29
N PHE A 916 -35.20 17.55 2.09
CA PHE A 916 -34.69 18.36 0.97
C PHE A 916 -35.63 19.52 0.67
N LYS A 917 -35.09 20.74 0.73
CA LYS A 917 -35.74 21.95 0.25
C LYS A 917 -34.93 22.50 -0.92
N GLY A 918 -35.38 22.23 -2.13
CA GLY A 918 -34.75 22.65 -3.38
C GLY A 918 -35.28 23.97 -3.94
N ASP A 919 -34.68 24.39 -5.04
CA ASP A 919 -35.14 25.50 -5.90
C ASP A 919 -36.41 25.14 -6.67
N ILE A 920 -36.54 23.88 -7.10
CA ILE A 920 -37.68 23.38 -7.89
C ILE A 920 -38.69 22.62 -7.01
N VAL A 921 -38.23 21.80 -6.06
CA VAL A 921 -39.09 20.88 -5.31
C VAL A 921 -38.65 20.76 -3.85
N GLU A 922 -39.63 20.59 -2.96
CA GLU A 922 -39.42 20.22 -1.56
C GLU A 922 -39.82 18.75 -1.36
N ARG A 923 -38.96 17.94 -0.74
CA ARG A 923 -39.21 16.52 -0.50
C ARG A 923 -38.63 16.08 0.84
N ASP A 924 -39.51 15.55 1.69
CA ASP A 924 -39.15 14.76 2.86
C ASP A 924 -39.38 13.29 2.55
N GLN A 925 -38.31 12.49 2.53
CA GLN A 925 -38.35 11.12 2.05
C GLN A 925 -37.58 10.17 2.96
N PHE A 926 -38.24 9.08 3.36
CA PHE A 926 -37.56 7.91 3.90
C PHE A 926 -37.20 6.94 2.78
N ASN A 927 -35.97 6.43 2.84
CA ASN A 927 -35.32 5.66 1.81
C ASN A 927 -34.88 4.29 2.35
N PRO A 928 -35.76 3.27 2.36
CA PRO A 928 -35.37 1.93 2.81
C PRO A 928 -34.33 1.32 1.87
N LYS A 929 -33.37 0.58 2.45
CA LYS A 929 -32.29 -0.10 1.73
C LYS A 929 -32.28 -1.58 2.12
N PHE A 930 -32.54 -2.46 1.15
CA PHE A 930 -32.45 -3.91 1.35
C PHE A 930 -31.57 -4.53 0.27
N GLY A 931 -30.62 -5.35 0.70
CA GLY A 931 -29.72 -6.10 -0.17
C GLY A 931 -29.40 -7.48 0.38
N LEU A 932 -29.09 -8.40 -0.52
CA LEU A 932 -28.72 -9.77 -0.23
C LEU A 932 -27.55 -10.15 -1.14
N THR A 933 -26.46 -10.63 -0.56
CA THR A 933 -25.40 -11.33 -1.28
C THR A 933 -25.27 -12.73 -0.74
N TRP A 934 -25.34 -13.74 -1.60
CA TRP A 934 -25.28 -15.15 -1.25
C TRP A 934 -24.19 -15.84 -2.06
N THR A 935 -23.27 -16.53 -1.38
CA THR A 935 -22.24 -17.35 -2.00
C THR A 935 -22.49 -18.83 -1.68
N PRO A 936 -23.41 -19.50 -2.40
CA PRO A 936 -23.73 -20.92 -2.14
C PRO A 936 -22.52 -21.83 -2.33
N PHE A 937 -21.63 -21.47 -3.26
CA PHE A 937 -20.37 -22.12 -3.52
C PHE A 937 -19.25 -21.06 -3.58
N PRO A 938 -17.98 -21.40 -3.32
CA PRO A 938 -16.87 -20.46 -3.42
C PRO A 938 -16.71 -19.80 -4.80
N THR A 939 -17.29 -20.40 -5.84
CA THR A 939 -17.23 -19.93 -7.23
C THR A 939 -18.50 -19.24 -7.72
N THR A 940 -19.57 -19.21 -6.92
CA THR A 940 -20.88 -18.71 -7.34
C THR A 940 -21.34 -17.60 -6.40
N THR A 941 -21.80 -16.49 -6.96
CA THR A 941 -22.30 -15.34 -6.20
C THR A 941 -23.64 -14.94 -6.75
N LEU A 942 -24.66 -14.96 -5.91
CA LEU A 942 -25.97 -14.39 -6.21
C LEU A 942 -26.10 -13.08 -5.43
N ARG A 943 -26.61 -12.04 -6.06
CA ARG A 943 -26.90 -10.77 -5.39
C ARG A 943 -28.24 -10.21 -5.82
N ALA A 944 -28.95 -9.58 -4.88
CA ALA A 944 -30.20 -8.90 -5.14
C ALA A 944 -30.33 -7.66 -4.25
N ALA A 945 -30.99 -6.63 -4.75
CA ALA A 945 -31.24 -5.41 -3.98
C ALA A 945 -32.58 -4.77 -4.36
N VAL A 946 -33.22 -4.17 -3.37
CA VAL A 946 -34.39 -3.29 -3.52
C VAL A 946 -34.20 -2.11 -2.58
N PHE A 947 -34.16 -0.90 -3.12
CA PHE A 947 -33.99 0.29 -2.31
C PHE A 947 -34.54 1.53 -2.98
N ARG A 948 -34.78 2.57 -2.16
CA ARG A 948 -35.17 3.90 -2.62
C ARG A 948 -34.04 4.90 -2.39
N ALA A 949 -33.87 5.89 -3.24
CA ALA A 949 -32.90 6.98 -3.07
C ALA A 949 -33.50 8.33 -3.51
N LEU A 950 -32.89 9.43 -3.05
CA LEU A 950 -33.22 10.79 -3.44
C LEU A 950 -31.95 11.46 -4.00
N LYS A 951 -32.01 12.05 -5.20
CA LYS A 951 -30.92 12.87 -5.73
C LYS A 951 -30.86 14.18 -4.95
N ARG A 952 -29.72 14.44 -4.36
CA ARG A 952 -29.41 15.63 -3.57
C ARG A 952 -28.70 16.66 -4.43
N MET A 953 -28.86 17.93 -4.09
CA MET A 953 -27.91 18.95 -4.49
C MET A 953 -26.71 18.89 -3.51
N LEU A 954 -25.53 18.63 -4.04
CA LEU A 954 -24.28 18.60 -3.29
C LEU A 954 -23.31 19.54 -4.01
N ILE A 955 -22.74 20.50 -3.29
CA ILE A 955 -21.96 21.61 -3.88
C ILE A 955 -20.85 21.07 -4.81
N SER A 956 -20.14 20.02 -4.36
CA SER A 956 -19.12 19.34 -5.17
C SER A 956 -19.50 17.91 -5.55
N ASN A 957 -20.81 17.60 -5.64
CA ASN A 957 -21.35 16.27 -6.00
C ASN A 957 -20.74 15.07 -5.24
N GLN A 958 -20.29 15.23 -4.00
CA GLN A 958 -19.70 14.14 -3.21
C GLN A 958 -20.30 14.06 -1.81
N THR A 959 -20.43 12.83 -1.29
CA THR A 959 -20.91 12.53 0.06
C THR A 959 -20.09 11.40 0.67
N VAL A 960 -20.04 11.32 2.00
CA VAL A 960 -19.51 10.16 2.71
C VAL A 960 -20.51 9.01 2.85
N GLU A 961 -21.77 9.17 2.44
CA GLU A 961 -22.75 8.08 2.47
C GLU A 961 -22.36 6.90 1.53
N PRO A 962 -22.55 5.63 1.95
CA PRO A 962 -22.22 4.48 1.11
C PRO A 962 -22.85 4.56 -0.28
N THR A 963 -22.09 4.39 -1.37
CA THR A 963 -22.63 4.62 -2.72
C THR A 963 -23.47 3.47 -3.27
N GLN A 964 -23.51 2.30 -2.61
CA GLN A 964 -24.15 1.10 -3.17
C GLN A 964 -24.86 0.24 -2.12
N VAL A 965 -25.79 -0.58 -2.60
CA VAL A 965 -26.49 -1.63 -1.82
C VAL A 965 -26.33 -2.97 -2.54
N ALA A 966 -25.62 -3.93 -1.94
CA ALA A 966 -25.34 -5.27 -2.52
C ALA A 966 -24.79 -5.24 -3.97
N GLY A 967 -23.93 -4.27 -4.26
CA GLY A 967 -23.26 -4.08 -5.54
C GLY A 967 -24.05 -3.27 -6.58
N PHE A 968 -25.20 -2.70 -6.20
CA PHE A 968 -25.99 -1.81 -7.05
C PHE A 968 -25.87 -0.37 -6.56
N ASN A 969 -25.37 0.52 -7.42
CA ASN A 969 -25.15 1.94 -7.11
C ASN A 969 -26.47 2.67 -6.76
N GLN A 970 -26.45 3.57 -5.77
CA GLN A 970 -27.61 4.38 -5.42
C GLN A 970 -27.56 5.80 -5.96
N PHE A 971 -26.37 6.34 -6.26
CA PHE A 971 -26.22 7.73 -6.68
C PHE A 971 -25.87 7.81 -8.16
N PHE A 972 -26.73 8.49 -8.92
CA PHE A 972 -26.55 8.76 -10.34
C PHE A 972 -26.57 10.26 -10.59
N ASP A 973 -25.97 10.68 -11.71
CA ASP A 973 -26.05 12.07 -12.18
C ASP A 973 -27.45 12.31 -12.77
N GLU A 974 -28.29 12.96 -11.97
CA GLU A 974 -29.72 13.15 -12.12
C GLU A 974 -30.10 14.58 -11.75
N ASP A 975 -31.29 15.02 -12.14
CA ASP A 975 -31.86 16.29 -11.68
C ASP A 975 -32.08 16.27 -10.16
N ASN A 976 -31.75 17.37 -9.49
CA ASN A 976 -31.86 17.48 -8.04
C ASN A 976 -33.32 17.31 -7.57
N GLY A 977 -33.52 16.61 -6.45
CA GLY A 977 -34.86 16.26 -5.94
C GLY A 977 -35.47 15.00 -6.57
N THR A 978 -34.84 14.40 -7.58
CA THR A 978 -35.33 13.16 -8.22
C THR A 978 -35.39 12.01 -7.22
N GLY A 979 -36.57 11.41 -7.07
CA GLY A 979 -36.80 10.22 -6.25
C GLY A 979 -36.64 9.00 -7.13
N SER A 980 -36.02 7.92 -6.62
CA SER A 980 -35.89 6.69 -7.41
C SER A 980 -36.04 5.43 -6.57
N TRP A 981 -36.72 4.44 -7.14
CA TRP A 981 -36.69 3.05 -6.70
C TRP A 981 -35.75 2.27 -7.60
N ARG A 982 -34.89 1.44 -7.01
CA ARG A 982 -34.00 0.54 -7.74
C ARG A 982 -34.24 -0.91 -7.32
N TYR A 983 -34.30 -1.78 -8.32
CA TYR A 983 -34.40 -3.22 -8.21
C TYR A 983 -33.23 -3.84 -8.97
N GLY A 984 -32.60 -4.86 -8.40
CA GLY A 984 -31.45 -5.51 -9.01
C GLY A 984 -31.35 -6.98 -8.63
N ILE A 985 -30.94 -7.81 -9.59
CA ILE A 985 -30.54 -9.20 -9.36
C ILE A 985 -29.37 -9.56 -10.28
N ALA A 986 -28.38 -10.27 -9.76
CA ALA A 986 -27.27 -10.76 -10.56
C ALA A 986 -26.74 -12.11 -10.06
N LEU A 987 -26.11 -12.83 -10.98
CA LEU A 987 -25.42 -14.09 -10.78
C LEU A 987 -24.03 -13.99 -11.40
N ASP A 988 -22.99 -14.17 -10.60
CA ASP A 988 -21.59 -14.26 -11.04
C ASP A 988 -21.05 -15.67 -10.79
N GLN A 989 -20.48 -16.28 -11.82
CA GLN A 989 -19.95 -17.64 -11.79
C GLN A 989 -18.50 -17.67 -12.28
N LYS A 990 -17.63 -18.25 -11.45
CA LYS A 990 -16.30 -18.68 -11.85
C LYS A 990 -16.36 -20.15 -12.28
N PHE A 991 -15.96 -20.43 -13.51
CA PHE A 991 -15.90 -21.77 -14.06
C PHE A 991 -14.45 -22.32 -13.98
N PRO A 992 -14.26 -23.65 -14.12
CA PRO A 992 -12.94 -24.21 -14.37
C PRO A 992 -12.30 -23.63 -15.64
N ALA A 993 -10.98 -23.85 -15.82
CA ALA A 993 -10.22 -23.38 -17.00
C ALA A 993 -10.15 -21.86 -17.17
N HIS A 994 -10.19 -21.10 -16.07
CA HIS A 994 -10.06 -19.63 -16.06
C HIS A 994 -11.12 -18.91 -16.91
N VAL A 995 -12.34 -19.44 -16.89
CA VAL A 995 -13.52 -18.81 -17.50
C VAL A 995 -14.37 -18.18 -16.42
N TYR A 996 -14.84 -16.97 -16.65
CA TYR A 996 -15.70 -16.21 -15.73
C TYR A 996 -16.92 -15.77 -16.51
N GLY A 997 -18.11 -15.93 -15.95
CA GLY A 997 -19.32 -15.45 -16.60
C GLY A 997 -20.35 -14.99 -15.60
N GLY A 998 -21.26 -14.14 -16.03
CA GLY A 998 -22.32 -13.65 -15.17
C GLY A 998 -23.44 -12.98 -15.92
N VAL A 999 -24.55 -12.79 -15.22
CA VAL A 999 -25.74 -12.10 -15.70
C VAL A 999 -26.22 -11.12 -14.65
N GLU A 1000 -26.65 -9.95 -15.08
CA GLU A 1000 -27.24 -8.90 -14.24
C GLU A 1000 -28.52 -8.37 -14.89
N PHE A 1001 -29.54 -8.13 -14.07
CA PHE A 1001 -30.70 -7.36 -14.44
C PHE A 1001 -30.93 -6.27 -13.39
N SER A 1002 -31.16 -5.03 -13.84
CA SER A 1002 -31.51 -3.92 -12.98
C SER A 1002 -32.63 -3.09 -13.59
N LYS A 1003 -33.52 -2.59 -12.74
CA LYS A 1003 -34.61 -1.69 -13.09
C LYS A 1003 -34.59 -0.49 -12.16
N ARG A 1004 -34.83 0.71 -12.70
CA ARG A 1004 -35.06 1.93 -11.93
C ARG A 1004 -36.38 2.58 -12.35
N ASP A 1005 -37.18 2.97 -11.36
CA ASP A 1005 -38.36 3.81 -11.54
C ASP A 1005 -38.06 5.16 -10.88
N LEU A 1006 -38.17 6.26 -11.61
CA LEU A 1006 -37.80 7.59 -11.15
C LEU A 1006 -38.96 8.58 -11.25
N ASP A 1007 -39.07 9.42 -10.23
CA ASP A 1007 -39.98 10.56 -10.14
C ASP A 1007 -39.15 11.85 -10.26
N VAL A 1008 -39.15 12.43 -11.46
CA VAL A 1008 -38.34 13.60 -11.84
C VAL A 1008 -39.21 14.86 -11.82
N ALA A 1009 -38.79 15.88 -11.08
CA ALA A 1009 -39.44 17.17 -11.08
C ALA A 1009 -38.89 18.04 -12.21
N THR A 1010 -39.76 18.45 -13.14
CA THR A 1010 -39.40 19.27 -14.31
C THR A 1010 -40.13 20.60 -14.26
N VAL A 1011 -39.44 21.68 -14.62
CA VAL A 1011 -40.06 22.99 -14.83
C VAL A 1011 -40.50 23.11 -16.29
N LEU A 1012 -41.81 23.13 -16.53
CA LEU A 1012 -42.38 23.39 -17.85
C LEU A 1012 -42.67 24.89 -17.98
N VAL A 1013 -42.01 25.55 -18.94
CA VAL A 1013 -42.25 26.97 -19.23
C VAL A 1013 -43.23 27.06 -20.39
N ILE A 1014 -44.49 27.42 -20.10
CA ILE A 1014 -45.50 27.68 -21.13
C ILE A 1014 -45.71 29.19 -21.23
N ARG A 1015 -45.25 29.78 -22.33
CA ARG A 1015 -45.29 31.23 -22.62
C ARG A 1015 -44.51 32.07 -21.59
N THR A 1016 -45.12 32.37 -20.45
CA THR A 1016 -44.59 33.23 -19.37
C THR A 1016 -44.89 32.68 -17.96
N VAL A 1017 -45.49 31.50 -17.86
CA VAL A 1017 -45.81 30.84 -16.58
C VAL A 1017 -44.97 29.58 -16.46
N SER A 1018 -44.17 29.48 -15.41
CA SER A 1018 -43.49 28.25 -15.00
C SER A 1018 -44.46 27.37 -14.23
N GLN A 1019 -44.61 26.10 -14.64
CA GLN A 1019 -45.31 25.08 -13.88
C GLN A 1019 -44.35 23.95 -13.56
N ILE A 1020 -44.31 23.54 -12.29
CA ILE A 1020 -43.56 22.36 -11.87
C ILE A 1020 -44.42 21.12 -12.14
N LEU A 1021 -43.90 20.19 -12.93
CA LEU A 1021 -44.54 18.93 -13.28
C LEU A 1021 -43.66 17.78 -12.80
N GLU A 1022 -44.22 16.87 -12.00
CA GLU A 1022 -43.57 15.60 -11.72
C GLU A 1022 -43.85 14.63 -12.87
N THR A 1023 -42.77 14.06 -13.43
CA THR A 1023 -42.82 13.12 -14.54
C THR A 1023 -42.14 11.82 -14.18
N GLU A 1024 -42.69 10.71 -14.68
CA GLU A 1024 -42.13 9.39 -14.47
C GLU A 1024 -41.08 9.06 -15.54
N ARG A 1025 -40.06 8.33 -15.13
CA ARG A 1025 -39.01 7.79 -15.99
C ARG A 1025 -38.65 6.38 -15.56
N GLU A 1026 -38.57 5.47 -16.53
CA GLU A 1026 -38.23 4.06 -16.31
C GLU A 1026 -36.95 3.70 -17.06
N GLU A 1027 -36.06 2.99 -16.36
CA GLU A 1027 -34.81 2.47 -16.93
C GLU A 1027 -34.68 0.98 -16.64
N ARG A 1028 -34.28 0.20 -17.65
CA ARG A 1028 -33.99 -1.22 -17.51
C ARG A 1028 -32.64 -1.55 -18.15
N LEU A 1029 -31.83 -2.31 -17.43
CA LEU A 1029 -30.54 -2.82 -17.87
C LEU A 1029 -30.53 -4.35 -17.74
N GLY A 1030 -30.22 -5.04 -18.83
CA GLY A 1030 -29.84 -6.45 -18.83
C GLY A 1030 -28.40 -6.59 -19.30
N ARG A 1031 -27.60 -7.39 -18.62
CA ARG A 1031 -26.20 -7.64 -18.98
C ARG A 1031 -25.86 -9.12 -18.84
N ALA A 1032 -25.09 -9.64 -19.79
CA ALA A 1032 -24.42 -10.93 -19.69
C ALA A 1032 -22.96 -10.76 -20.10
N TYR A 1033 -22.03 -11.45 -19.44
CA TYR A 1033 -20.63 -11.42 -19.81
C TYR A 1033 -19.99 -12.81 -19.73
N LEU A 1034 -18.98 -13.02 -20.57
CA LEU A 1034 -18.11 -14.19 -20.56
C LEU A 1034 -16.67 -13.74 -20.83
N TYR A 1035 -15.78 -14.08 -19.89
CA TYR A 1035 -14.38 -13.71 -19.90
C TYR A 1035 -13.51 -14.95 -19.81
N TRP A 1036 -12.38 -14.96 -20.52
CA TRP A 1036 -11.52 -16.12 -20.59
C TRP A 1036 -10.04 -15.73 -20.70
N THR A 1037 -9.19 -16.40 -19.93
CA THR A 1037 -7.73 -16.30 -20.07
C THR A 1037 -7.17 -17.66 -20.53
N PRO A 1038 -7.24 -17.98 -21.84
CA PRO A 1038 -6.81 -19.27 -22.39
C PRO A 1038 -5.30 -19.53 -22.26
N GLN A 1039 -4.50 -18.45 -22.21
CA GLN A 1039 -3.04 -18.49 -22.17
C GLN A 1039 -2.53 -17.42 -21.21
N PRO A 1040 -1.30 -17.55 -20.67
CA PRO A 1040 -0.71 -16.55 -19.75
C PRO A 1040 -0.53 -15.13 -20.34
N TRP A 1041 -0.65 -14.98 -21.64
CA TRP A 1041 -0.43 -13.73 -22.39
C TRP A 1041 -1.67 -13.24 -23.14
N LEU A 1042 -2.83 -13.92 -23.01
CA LEU A 1042 -4.04 -13.64 -23.76
C LEU A 1042 -5.27 -13.57 -22.85
N ALA A 1043 -6.06 -12.51 -22.99
CA ALA A 1043 -7.38 -12.37 -22.40
C ALA A 1043 -8.43 -12.07 -23.46
N LEU A 1044 -9.58 -12.73 -23.35
CA LEU A 1044 -10.71 -12.62 -24.26
C LEU A 1044 -11.96 -12.20 -23.48
N SER A 1045 -12.73 -11.27 -24.02
CA SER A 1045 -13.98 -10.80 -23.41
C SER A 1045 -15.11 -10.76 -24.42
N ALA A 1046 -16.29 -11.22 -24.01
CA ALA A 1046 -17.54 -11.03 -24.72
C ALA A 1046 -18.61 -10.56 -23.74
N GLU A 1047 -19.31 -9.48 -24.06
CA GLU A 1047 -20.44 -9.02 -23.26
C GLU A 1047 -21.64 -8.76 -24.15
N TYR A 1048 -22.83 -8.91 -23.60
CA TYR A 1048 -24.09 -8.48 -24.18
C TYR A 1048 -24.77 -7.54 -23.20
N GLN A 1049 -25.15 -6.36 -23.67
CA GLN A 1049 -25.84 -5.35 -22.87
C GLN A 1049 -27.12 -4.95 -23.59
N TYR A 1050 -28.21 -4.88 -22.83
CA TYR A 1050 -29.51 -4.41 -23.28
C TYR A 1050 -29.94 -3.27 -22.35
N GLU A 1051 -30.19 -2.10 -22.93
CA GLU A 1051 -30.67 -0.93 -22.23
C GLU A 1051 -32.02 -0.51 -22.80
N ARG A 1052 -32.96 -0.19 -21.91
CA ARG A 1052 -34.24 0.42 -22.26
C ARG A 1052 -34.47 1.61 -21.36
N PHE A 1053 -34.76 2.75 -21.97
CA PHE A 1053 -35.00 4.01 -21.30
C PHE A 1053 -36.32 4.59 -21.82
N GLU A 1054 -37.21 4.98 -20.92
CA GLU A 1054 -38.51 5.59 -21.27
C GLU A 1054 -38.81 6.74 -20.31
N ARG A 1055 -39.25 7.88 -20.83
CA ARG A 1055 -39.68 9.03 -20.01
C ARG A 1055 -40.92 9.70 -20.61
N ASP A 1056 -41.57 10.55 -19.82
CA ASP A 1056 -42.68 11.37 -20.29
C ASP A 1056 -42.26 12.30 -21.45
N PRO A 1057 -42.93 12.26 -22.62
CA PRO A 1057 -42.62 13.12 -23.76
C PRO A 1057 -42.73 14.62 -23.49
N ARG A 1058 -43.45 15.05 -22.45
CA ARG A 1058 -43.55 16.45 -22.03
C ARG A 1058 -42.27 16.96 -21.39
N SER A 1059 -41.38 16.07 -20.98
CA SER A 1059 -40.11 16.37 -20.33
C SER A 1059 -38.98 15.59 -21.02
N PRO A 1060 -38.54 16.00 -22.23
CA PRO A 1060 -37.47 15.31 -22.96
C PRO A 1060 -36.10 15.36 -22.26
N GLY A 1061 -35.96 16.22 -21.24
CA GLY A 1061 -34.74 16.43 -20.45
C GLY A 1061 -33.56 16.99 -21.25
N VAL A 1062 -32.42 17.15 -20.58
CA VAL A 1062 -31.17 17.61 -21.21
C VAL A 1062 -30.69 16.61 -22.26
N GLU A 1063 -30.97 15.32 -22.05
CA GLU A 1063 -30.58 14.28 -22.98
C GLU A 1063 -31.42 14.31 -24.25
N ALA A 1064 -32.61 14.92 -24.28
CA ALA A 1064 -33.41 15.00 -25.50
C ALA A 1064 -33.85 13.62 -26.08
N ILE A 1065 -34.20 12.67 -25.21
CA ILE A 1065 -34.61 11.29 -25.56
C ILE A 1065 -35.93 10.97 -24.88
N THR A 1066 -36.97 10.48 -25.57
CA THR A 1066 -38.21 10.02 -24.89
C THR A 1066 -38.29 8.52 -24.74
N ARG A 1067 -37.75 7.78 -25.71
CA ARG A 1067 -37.65 6.32 -25.70
C ARG A 1067 -36.32 5.91 -26.30
N LEU A 1068 -35.64 4.95 -25.69
CA LEU A 1068 -34.42 4.35 -26.20
C LEU A 1068 -34.44 2.86 -25.94
N ARG A 1069 -33.99 2.08 -26.93
CA ARG A 1069 -33.60 0.69 -26.77
C ARG A 1069 -32.26 0.51 -27.43
N THR A 1070 -31.33 -0.13 -26.74
CA THR A 1070 -29.98 -0.32 -27.27
C THR A 1070 -29.49 -1.71 -26.91
N HIS A 1071 -29.08 -2.46 -27.93
CA HIS A 1071 -28.33 -3.68 -27.79
C HIS A 1071 -26.86 -3.38 -28.10
N ARG A 1072 -25.95 -3.76 -27.19
CA ARG A 1072 -24.50 -3.63 -27.37
C ARG A 1072 -23.83 -4.99 -27.19
N LEU A 1073 -22.97 -5.37 -28.14
CA LEU A 1073 -22.18 -6.60 -28.08
C LEU A 1073 -20.69 -6.28 -28.25
N PRO A 1074 -19.99 -5.83 -27.18
CA PRO A 1074 -18.55 -5.67 -27.19
C PRO A 1074 -17.81 -7.01 -27.13
N LEU A 1075 -16.86 -7.19 -28.04
CA LEU A 1075 -15.94 -8.31 -28.14
C LEU A 1075 -14.51 -7.77 -28.03
N GLY A 1076 -13.71 -8.30 -27.11
CA GLY A 1076 -12.37 -7.81 -26.81
C GLY A 1076 -11.31 -8.89 -26.83
N ILE A 1077 -10.13 -8.52 -27.34
CA ILE A 1077 -8.91 -9.33 -27.35
C ILE A 1077 -7.78 -8.48 -26.80
N ASN A 1078 -7.15 -8.95 -25.73
CA ASN A 1078 -6.03 -8.29 -25.07
C ASN A 1078 -4.81 -9.21 -25.04
N PHE A 1079 -3.70 -8.73 -25.59
CA PHE A 1079 -2.40 -9.41 -25.65
C PHE A 1079 -1.38 -8.72 -24.75
N PHE A 1080 -0.63 -9.52 -23.98
CA PHE A 1080 0.38 -9.05 -23.04
C PHE A 1080 1.71 -9.76 -23.26
N HIS A 1081 2.75 -9.02 -23.62
CA HIS A 1081 4.10 -9.56 -23.76
C HIS A 1081 4.97 -9.24 -22.53
N PRO A 1082 5.78 -10.18 -22.02
CA PRO A 1082 6.65 -9.94 -20.86
C PRO A 1082 7.70 -8.82 -21.04
N LEU A 1083 7.97 -8.39 -22.27
CA LEU A 1083 8.85 -7.23 -22.54
C LEU A 1083 8.14 -5.87 -22.34
N GLY A 1084 6.87 -5.84 -21.96
CA GLY A 1084 6.10 -4.62 -21.71
C GLY A 1084 5.12 -4.22 -22.82
N PHE A 1085 5.11 -4.92 -23.97
CA PHE A 1085 4.17 -4.64 -25.05
C PHE A 1085 2.76 -5.12 -24.71
N ILE A 1086 1.77 -4.26 -25.00
CA ILE A 1086 0.35 -4.52 -24.83
C ILE A 1086 -0.31 -4.24 -26.18
N ALA A 1087 -1.20 -5.11 -26.63
CA ALA A 1087 -2.06 -4.82 -27.76
C ALA A 1087 -3.51 -5.13 -27.39
N ARG A 1088 -4.42 -4.21 -27.69
CA ARG A 1088 -5.86 -4.39 -27.43
C ARG A 1088 -6.64 -4.14 -28.70
N LEU A 1089 -7.63 -4.97 -28.95
CA LEU A 1089 -8.60 -4.82 -30.02
C LEU A 1089 -9.99 -5.04 -29.43
N LYS A 1090 -10.90 -4.09 -29.64
CA LYS A 1090 -12.29 -4.18 -29.20
C LYS A 1090 -13.21 -3.87 -30.38
N ALA A 1091 -14.07 -4.81 -30.74
CA ALA A 1091 -15.12 -4.61 -31.73
C ALA A 1091 -16.46 -4.58 -31.00
N THR A 1092 -17.24 -3.52 -31.18
CA THR A 1092 -18.54 -3.35 -30.52
C THR A 1092 -19.62 -3.25 -31.59
N TYR A 1093 -20.53 -4.22 -31.62
CA TYR A 1093 -21.76 -4.10 -32.39
C TYR A 1093 -22.81 -3.34 -31.58
N ILE A 1094 -23.50 -2.40 -32.22
CA ILE A 1094 -24.56 -1.61 -31.62
C ILE A 1094 -25.78 -1.66 -32.53
N ASP A 1095 -26.94 -1.91 -31.92
CA ASP A 1095 -28.27 -1.83 -32.54
C ASP A 1095 -29.14 -0.96 -31.63
N GLN A 1096 -29.42 0.26 -32.07
CA GLN A 1096 -30.15 1.26 -31.29
C GLN A 1096 -31.40 1.71 -32.05
N GLU A 1097 -32.53 1.74 -31.36
CA GLU A 1097 -33.76 2.38 -31.82
C GLU A 1097 -34.32 3.29 -30.72
N GLY A 1098 -34.97 4.38 -31.09
CA GLY A 1098 -35.50 5.33 -30.12
C GLY A 1098 -36.32 6.44 -30.73
N ASP A 1099 -36.82 7.31 -29.87
CA ASP A 1099 -37.54 8.52 -30.21
C ASP A 1099 -36.74 9.70 -29.63
N PHE A 1100 -36.23 10.55 -30.52
CA PHE A 1100 -35.24 11.59 -30.24
C PHE A 1100 -35.79 12.98 -30.49
N PHE A 1101 -35.38 13.94 -29.68
CA PHE A 1101 -35.83 15.32 -29.79
C PHE A 1101 -34.94 16.13 -30.75
N LEU A 1102 -35.53 16.69 -31.80
CA LEU A 1102 -34.84 17.59 -32.73
C LEU A 1102 -34.97 19.04 -32.28
N MET A 1103 -33.82 19.69 -32.08
CA MET A 1103 -33.78 21.13 -31.84
C MET A 1103 -34.02 21.87 -33.16
N GLY A 1104 -34.92 22.84 -33.14
CA GLY A 1104 -35.28 23.64 -34.30
C GLY A 1104 -36.36 24.68 -33.95
N PRO A 1105 -36.81 25.49 -34.91
CA PRO A 1105 -37.85 26.51 -34.70
C PRO A 1105 -39.16 25.92 -34.16
N THR A 1106 -39.47 24.70 -34.60
CA THR A 1106 -40.56 23.87 -34.09
C THR A 1106 -39.95 22.57 -33.56
N PRO A 1107 -39.72 22.47 -32.24
CA PRO A 1107 -39.16 21.26 -31.67
C PRO A 1107 -40.10 20.08 -31.88
N SER A 1108 -39.56 18.92 -32.27
CA SER A 1108 -40.35 17.72 -32.52
C SER A 1108 -39.61 16.47 -32.07
N ILE A 1109 -40.38 15.43 -31.73
CA ILE A 1109 -39.85 14.10 -31.42
C ILE A 1109 -39.93 13.26 -32.69
N VAL A 1110 -38.81 12.69 -33.11
CA VAL A 1110 -38.70 11.86 -34.30
C VAL A 1110 -38.17 10.47 -33.95
N PRO A 1111 -38.73 9.41 -34.54
CA PRO A 1111 -38.15 8.08 -34.40
C PRO A 1111 -36.81 8.00 -35.14
N GLY A 1112 -35.87 7.25 -34.59
CA GLY A 1112 -34.58 6.96 -35.19
C GLY A 1112 -34.13 5.54 -34.88
N ALA A 1113 -33.39 4.92 -35.80
CA ALA A 1113 -32.73 3.64 -35.57
C ALA A 1113 -31.44 3.55 -36.39
N ASP A 1114 -30.43 2.87 -35.85
CA ASP A 1114 -29.19 2.57 -36.55
C ASP A 1114 -28.53 1.28 -36.04
N GLN A 1115 -27.74 0.64 -36.90
CA GLN A 1115 -27.03 -0.61 -36.65
C GLN A 1115 -25.62 -0.54 -37.24
N PHE A 1116 -24.61 -0.66 -36.39
CA PHE A 1116 -23.23 -0.46 -36.82
C PHE A 1116 -22.22 -1.20 -35.95
N TRP A 1117 -20.98 -1.28 -36.46
CA TRP A 1117 -19.82 -1.78 -35.73
C TRP A 1117 -18.84 -0.63 -35.49
N VAL A 1118 -18.27 -0.58 -34.29
CA VAL A 1118 -17.13 0.28 -33.98
C VAL A 1118 -15.96 -0.57 -33.54
N VAL A 1119 -14.79 -0.29 -34.09
CA VAL A 1119 -13.56 -1.01 -33.76
C VAL A 1119 -12.54 -0.04 -33.17
N ASP A 1120 -12.12 -0.34 -31.95
CA ASP A 1120 -11.07 0.40 -31.24
C ASP A 1120 -9.82 -0.49 -31.14
N ALA A 1121 -8.66 0.10 -31.36
CA ALA A 1121 -7.38 -0.58 -31.28
C ALA A 1121 -6.37 0.25 -30.48
N SER A 1122 -5.56 -0.40 -29.65
CA SER A 1122 -4.45 0.27 -28.99
C SER A 1122 -3.20 -0.60 -28.92
N ILE A 1123 -2.05 0.06 -28.97
CA ILE A 1123 -0.74 -0.52 -28.71
C ILE A 1123 -0.12 0.27 -27.56
N GLY A 1124 0.26 -0.45 -26.51
CA GLY A 1124 0.93 0.10 -25.34
C GLY A 1124 2.32 -0.48 -25.17
N TYR A 1125 3.21 0.28 -24.54
CA TYR A 1125 4.52 -0.18 -24.10
C TYR A 1125 4.80 0.31 -22.68
N ARG A 1126 4.84 -0.62 -21.72
CA ARG A 1126 5.24 -0.32 -20.35
C ARG A 1126 6.76 -0.22 -20.28
N LEU A 1127 7.25 0.93 -19.83
CA LEU A 1127 8.68 1.21 -19.75
C LEU A 1127 9.36 0.30 -18.72
N PRO A 1128 10.62 -0.13 -18.97
CA PRO A 1128 11.41 -0.89 -18.01
C PRO A 1128 11.49 -0.20 -16.64
N ASP A 1129 11.77 -0.97 -15.59
CA ASP A 1129 11.94 -0.46 -14.22
C ASP A 1129 10.76 0.38 -13.68
N ARG A 1130 9.57 0.21 -14.27
CA ARG A 1130 8.33 0.89 -13.85
C ARG A 1130 8.44 2.43 -13.92
N TRP A 1131 8.99 2.95 -15.01
CA TRP A 1131 9.11 4.41 -15.21
C TRP A 1131 7.87 5.04 -15.82
N GLY A 1132 7.03 4.26 -16.49
CA GLY A 1132 5.92 4.83 -17.24
C GLY A 1132 5.23 3.88 -18.21
N LEU A 1133 4.28 4.42 -18.96
CA LEU A 1133 3.57 3.76 -20.05
C LEU A 1133 3.47 4.72 -21.24
N LEU A 1134 3.69 4.18 -22.43
CA LEU A 1134 3.39 4.84 -23.70
C LEU A 1134 2.21 4.11 -24.35
N THR A 1135 1.23 4.85 -24.87
CA THR A 1135 0.07 4.25 -25.54
C THR A 1135 -0.25 5.02 -26.81
N LEU A 1136 -0.43 4.30 -27.91
CA LEU A 1136 -1.06 4.79 -29.13
C LEU A 1136 -2.41 4.11 -29.26
N GLU A 1137 -3.49 4.90 -29.31
CA GLU A 1137 -4.86 4.43 -29.39
C GLU A 1137 -5.54 5.02 -30.63
N ALA A 1138 -6.29 4.20 -31.34
CA ALA A 1138 -7.16 4.60 -32.43
C ALA A 1138 -8.57 4.11 -32.13
N ARG A 1139 -9.50 5.04 -31.98
CA ARG A 1139 -10.92 4.77 -31.74
C ARG A 1139 -11.72 5.00 -33.00
N ASN A 1140 -12.80 4.24 -33.17
CA ASN A 1140 -13.52 4.19 -34.43
C ASN A 1140 -12.55 4.07 -35.62
N LEU A 1141 -11.70 3.06 -35.57
CA LEU A 1141 -10.52 2.88 -36.45
C LEU A 1141 -10.86 3.00 -37.94
N PHE A 1142 -12.04 2.52 -38.35
CA PHE A 1142 -12.49 2.53 -39.74
C PHE A 1142 -13.22 3.81 -40.15
N ASN A 1143 -13.50 4.72 -39.22
CA ASN A 1143 -14.19 5.98 -39.44
C ASN A 1143 -15.54 5.81 -40.16
N GLU A 1144 -16.31 4.78 -39.79
CA GLU A 1144 -17.62 4.55 -40.38
C GLU A 1144 -18.65 5.52 -39.76
N PRO A 1145 -19.45 6.23 -40.57
CA PRO A 1145 -20.46 7.13 -40.04
C PRO A 1145 -21.62 6.35 -39.45
N PHE A 1146 -22.13 6.81 -38.31
CA PHE A 1146 -23.29 6.24 -37.64
C PHE A 1146 -24.07 7.32 -36.89
N LYS A 1147 -25.32 6.98 -36.53
CA LYS A 1147 -26.18 7.74 -35.64
C LYS A 1147 -26.31 7.00 -34.32
N PHE A 1148 -25.93 7.65 -33.24
CA PHE A 1148 -25.95 7.05 -31.92
C PHE A 1148 -26.08 8.12 -30.85
N GLN A 1149 -26.80 7.80 -29.79
CA GLN A 1149 -26.92 8.64 -28.63
C GLN A 1149 -26.92 7.81 -27.35
N ASP A 1150 -26.02 8.15 -26.42
CA ASP A 1150 -25.97 7.52 -25.10
C ASP A 1150 -26.98 8.17 -24.13
N THR A 1151 -27.27 7.50 -23.02
CA THR A 1151 -28.10 8.08 -21.95
C THR A 1151 -27.38 9.19 -21.17
N ASP A 1152 -26.07 9.32 -21.36
CA ASP A 1152 -25.27 10.50 -20.99
C ASP A 1152 -24.64 11.10 -22.27
N PRO A 1153 -25.36 11.96 -23.01
CA PRO A 1153 -24.85 12.49 -24.28
C PRO A 1153 -23.66 13.43 -24.10
N ALA A 1154 -23.39 13.90 -22.88
CA ALA A 1154 -22.25 14.76 -22.59
C ALA A 1154 -20.95 13.96 -22.39
N ASN A 1155 -21.05 12.66 -22.06
CA ASN A 1155 -19.92 11.73 -21.93
C ASN A 1155 -20.19 10.41 -22.69
N PRO A 1156 -20.29 10.44 -24.03
CA PRO A 1156 -20.63 9.25 -24.81
C PRO A 1156 -19.55 8.16 -24.72
N GLN A 1157 -19.98 6.89 -24.71
CA GLN A 1157 -19.07 5.74 -24.66
C GLN A 1157 -18.47 5.36 -26.03
N VAL A 1158 -19.00 5.91 -27.12
CA VAL A 1158 -18.62 5.58 -28.50
C VAL A 1158 -18.17 6.86 -29.20
N GLN A 1159 -17.01 6.79 -29.87
CA GLN A 1159 -16.49 7.94 -30.61
C GLN A 1159 -17.15 8.07 -31.98
N PRO A 1160 -17.77 9.23 -32.31
CA PRO A 1160 -18.54 9.41 -33.54
C PRO A 1160 -17.67 9.40 -34.80
N GLU A 1161 -16.44 9.89 -34.69
CA GLU A 1161 -15.45 9.89 -35.76
C GLU A 1161 -14.17 9.21 -35.29
N ARG A 1162 -13.28 8.88 -36.23
CA ARG A 1162 -11.96 8.34 -35.91
C ARG A 1162 -11.19 9.34 -35.07
N LEU A 1163 -10.62 8.83 -33.98
CA LEU A 1163 -9.78 9.60 -33.08
C LEU A 1163 -8.51 8.82 -32.80
N ILE A 1164 -7.37 9.35 -33.24
CA ILE A 1164 -6.04 8.84 -32.94
C ILE A 1164 -5.41 9.68 -31.83
N LEU A 1165 -5.01 9.02 -30.74
CA LEU A 1165 -4.38 9.65 -29.57
C LEU A 1165 -3.05 8.96 -29.25
N ALA A 1166 -2.03 9.76 -29.01
CA ALA A 1166 -0.79 9.34 -28.38
C ALA A 1166 -0.77 9.83 -26.94
N ARG A 1167 -0.45 8.94 -26.00
CA ARG A 1167 -0.35 9.25 -24.57
C ARG A 1167 0.96 8.76 -24.00
N PHE A 1168 1.47 9.50 -23.04
CA PHE A 1168 2.55 9.06 -22.18
C PHE A 1168 2.23 9.35 -20.72
N THR A 1169 2.83 8.55 -19.85
CA THR A 1169 2.65 8.63 -18.41
C THR A 1169 3.99 8.32 -17.79
N LEU A 1170 4.56 9.25 -17.02
CA LEU A 1170 5.89 9.13 -16.41
C LEU A 1170 5.79 9.32 -14.89
N SER A 1171 6.43 8.44 -14.13
CA SER A 1171 6.40 8.47 -12.66
C SER A 1171 7.81 8.26 -12.08
N PHE A 1172 8.22 9.17 -11.19
CA PHE A 1172 9.58 9.24 -10.63
C PHE A 1172 9.63 8.98 -9.12
#